data_AF-A0AAD0Q2K2-F1
#
_entry.id   AF-A0AAD0Q2K2-F1
#
_cell.length_a   1.000
_cell.length_b   1.000
_cell.length_c   1.000
_cell.angle_alpha   90.00
_cell.angle_beta   90.00
_cell.angle_gamma   90.00
#
_symmetry.space_group_name_H-M   'P 1'
#
loop_
_entity.id
_entity.type
_entity.pdbx_description
1 polymer ?
#
loop_
_entity_poly.entity_id
_entity_poly.type
_entity_poly.pdbx_seq_one_letter_code
_entity_poly.pdbx_strand_id
1 'polypeptide(L)'
;MTAELVRGQNHTLPQTRLEIRISAGSPVVAGATLADESGTVRGPEWVAHPGAHRLPGLEVSRQAAAGHRLAVDLEALPGAVHRVTVLLALPVGTGGPARFGATAAPFAAVTGLDGTEIATFTLTGLDAETAVNALELYRRQGAWKVRAVGQGYATGLAGMLTDQGLPGAAELAATIQEAVARSLARSVAPPPPRTPEADRVRQTSGPQAPPPASSGPTAPSATGTGPGTGSGPGTGPAATDPALPTAAAPTSGTPTPGAAAPTGPINYAHPRRRPSAPPAPPAPPPAPEPAQPGEAPQPVAGDATGWSMDERLYNQIWGMFEDLARAVAAYRSAVDFAESRMGQELDRALSDPRNRIGGAGDRAREEARAKRDELTARAREALDRDLGQLAAEAAVVEPALPAAYAGWDNPVWHAHRIPMELPMALRLGDLHLPERADLRIPLLVRLPLERGIWVDSGRTASEAAALMDGDRLRRLAMETAVLHAARLLSVYPPGEFSVHVIDPAGAAAGPLAPLVDAGVLAGPPAAGAQGVASVLAHLTRRVDLVQMAVRAGAADSLPPDLDTGEQLLVVNDFPHGFDDRAVTQLRYLADEGPAVGVHLLMVADREDASAYGPVLDPLWRSLLRITPVADNHLADPWVGHAWTYEPPVVPPGSRVLEQVLAAVTTARRAAGR
;
A
#
# COMPACT_ATOMS: atom_id res chain seq x y z
N MET A 1 22.67 -3.00 -25.37
CA MET A 1 21.92 -2.18 -26.35
C MET A 1 20.49 -2.64 -26.30
N THR A 2 19.59 -1.73 -25.96
CA THR A 2 18.15 -1.98 -25.85
C THR A 2 17.51 -1.98 -27.23
N ALA A 3 16.54 -2.87 -27.44
CA ALA A 3 15.78 -2.92 -28.69
C ALA A 3 14.42 -2.22 -28.56
N GLU A 4 14.32 -0.99 -29.04
CA GLU A 4 13.02 -0.37 -29.27
C GLU A 4 12.25 -1.18 -30.34
N LEU A 5 11.01 -1.57 -30.01
CA LEU A 5 10.17 -2.42 -30.85
C LEU A 5 8.96 -1.64 -31.35
N VAL A 6 8.67 -1.73 -32.65
CA VAL A 6 7.36 -1.35 -33.21
C VAL A 6 6.40 -2.54 -33.23
N ARG A 7 5.10 -2.28 -33.32
CA ARG A 7 4.05 -3.32 -33.30
C ARG A 7 4.31 -4.42 -34.34
N GLY A 8 4.37 -5.67 -33.87
CA GLY A 8 4.67 -6.87 -34.68
C GLY A 8 6.14 -7.30 -34.69
N GLN A 9 7.07 -6.42 -34.33
CA GLN A 9 8.52 -6.70 -34.26
C GLN A 9 8.83 -7.68 -33.12
N ASN A 10 9.91 -8.45 -33.27
CA ASN A 10 10.37 -9.41 -32.27
C ASN A 10 11.90 -9.36 -32.08
N HIS A 11 12.34 -9.58 -30.84
CA HIS A 11 13.75 -9.59 -30.42
C HIS A 11 14.07 -10.89 -29.69
N THR A 12 15.32 -11.35 -29.73
CA THR A 12 15.76 -12.56 -29.00
C THR A 12 16.09 -12.17 -27.56
N LEU A 13 15.63 -12.94 -26.59
CA LEU A 13 15.92 -12.64 -25.18
C LEU A 13 17.32 -13.20 -24.84
N PRO A 14 18.24 -12.39 -24.28
CA PRO A 14 19.60 -12.82 -23.97
C PRO A 14 19.68 -13.73 -22.74
N GLN A 15 18.61 -13.75 -21.94
CA GLN A 15 18.50 -14.47 -20.67
C GLN A 15 17.05 -14.89 -20.42
N THR A 16 16.87 -15.85 -19.52
CA THR A 16 15.59 -16.49 -19.19
C THR A 16 14.91 -15.91 -17.96
N ARG A 17 15.66 -15.22 -17.08
CA ARG A 17 15.14 -14.45 -15.94
C ARG A 17 15.04 -12.97 -16.27
N LEU A 18 13.84 -12.42 -16.22
CA LEU A 18 13.46 -11.14 -16.79
C LEU A 18 12.44 -10.43 -15.90
N GLU A 19 12.39 -9.11 -16.04
CA GLU A 19 11.35 -8.27 -15.44
C GLU A 19 10.68 -7.42 -16.52
N ILE A 20 9.35 -7.41 -16.52
CA ILE A 20 8.55 -6.59 -17.42
C ILE A 20 7.96 -5.44 -16.61
N ARG A 21 8.50 -4.23 -16.83
CA ARG A 21 7.95 -2.99 -16.29
C ARG A 21 6.87 -2.46 -17.23
N ILE A 22 5.74 -2.05 -16.67
CA ILE A 22 4.67 -1.35 -17.40
C ILE A 22 4.49 0.03 -16.77
N SER A 23 4.30 1.05 -17.59
CA SER A 23 3.86 2.38 -17.16
C SER A 23 2.64 2.81 -18.01
N ALA A 24 1.61 3.38 -17.39
CA ALA A 24 0.40 3.83 -18.06
C ALA A 24 -0.11 5.14 -17.45
N GLY A 25 -0.77 6.00 -18.24
CA GLY A 25 -1.29 7.29 -17.76
C GLY A 25 -2.51 7.22 -16.82
N SER A 26 -2.86 6.02 -16.33
CA SER A 26 -3.97 5.78 -15.41
C SER A 26 -3.82 4.38 -14.78
N PRO A 27 -4.48 4.08 -13.64
CA PRO A 27 -4.50 2.74 -13.08
C PRO A 27 -5.00 1.67 -14.08
N VAL A 28 -4.15 0.70 -14.38
CA VAL A 28 -4.48 -0.50 -15.17
C VAL A 28 -4.36 -1.75 -14.32
N VAL A 29 -5.08 -2.81 -14.70
CA VAL A 29 -4.83 -4.19 -14.29
C VAL A 29 -3.73 -4.74 -15.19
N ALA A 30 -2.60 -5.17 -14.64
CA ALA A 30 -1.61 -5.96 -15.39
C ALA A 30 -1.64 -7.42 -14.95
N GLY A 31 -1.38 -8.32 -15.89
CA GLY A 31 -1.26 -9.76 -15.66
C GLY A 31 -0.58 -10.45 -16.83
N ALA A 32 -0.58 -11.78 -16.84
CA ALA A 32 -0.15 -12.54 -18.01
C ALA A 32 -0.82 -13.90 -18.07
N THR A 33 -1.07 -14.40 -19.29
CA THR A 33 -1.51 -15.77 -19.52
C THR A 33 -0.35 -16.65 -19.99
N LEU A 34 -0.31 -17.89 -19.51
CA LEU A 34 0.54 -18.95 -20.00
C LEU A 34 -0.24 -19.71 -21.08
N ALA A 35 0.41 -20.03 -22.20
CA ALA A 35 -0.20 -20.75 -23.31
C ALA A 35 0.73 -21.84 -23.86
N ASP A 36 0.14 -22.88 -24.43
CA ASP A 36 0.89 -23.95 -25.09
C ASP A 36 1.34 -23.58 -26.53
N GLU A 37 1.93 -24.56 -27.23
CA GLU A 37 2.48 -24.36 -28.58
C GLU A 37 1.40 -23.89 -29.58
N SER A 38 0.20 -24.47 -29.50
CA SER A 38 -1.00 -24.02 -30.23
C SER A 38 -1.45 -22.60 -29.89
N GLY A 39 -1.15 -22.13 -28.67
CA GLY A 39 -1.55 -20.81 -28.17
C GLY A 39 -2.79 -20.82 -27.29
N THR A 40 -3.24 -22.01 -26.89
CA THR A 40 -4.41 -22.18 -26.03
C THR A 40 -4.03 -22.02 -24.57
N VAL A 41 -4.77 -21.20 -23.84
CA VAL A 41 -4.72 -21.13 -22.37
C VAL A 41 -5.66 -22.20 -21.82
N ARG A 42 -5.10 -23.20 -21.12
CA ARG A 42 -5.81 -24.46 -20.83
C ARG A 42 -6.86 -24.39 -19.71
N GLY A 43 -6.71 -23.43 -18.81
CA GLY A 43 -7.58 -23.23 -17.66
C GLY A 43 -7.22 -21.94 -16.91
N PRO A 44 -8.06 -21.49 -15.97
CA PRO A 44 -7.81 -20.26 -15.20
C PRO A 44 -6.51 -20.32 -14.37
N GLU A 45 -6.04 -21.52 -14.01
CA GLU A 45 -4.76 -21.75 -13.33
C GLU A 45 -3.52 -21.49 -14.21
N TRP A 46 -3.71 -21.16 -15.49
CA TRP A 46 -2.67 -20.67 -16.40
C TRP A 46 -2.68 -19.13 -16.53
N VAL A 47 -3.46 -18.41 -15.71
CA VAL A 47 -3.59 -16.95 -15.77
C VAL A 47 -3.09 -16.30 -14.47
N ALA A 48 -1.99 -15.55 -14.55
CA ALA A 48 -1.50 -14.72 -13.45
C ALA A 48 -2.18 -13.35 -13.46
N HIS A 49 -2.82 -12.98 -12.35
CA HIS A 49 -3.59 -11.73 -12.20
C HIS A 49 -3.64 -11.29 -10.72
N PRO A 50 -4.14 -10.09 -10.36
CA PRO A 50 -4.14 -9.61 -8.97
C PRO A 50 -4.77 -10.52 -7.90
N GLY A 51 -5.69 -11.43 -8.29
CA GLY A 51 -6.27 -12.44 -7.39
C GLY A 51 -5.47 -13.75 -7.32
N ALA A 52 -4.81 -14.14 -8.41
CA ALA A 52 -3.90 -15.29 -8.50
C ALA A 52 -2.53 -14.79 -8.97
N HIS A 53 -1.82 -14.11 -8.06
CA HIS A 53 -0.69 -13.24 -8.41
C HIS A 53 0.64 -13.96 -8.66
N ARG A 54 0.71 -15.28 -8.43
CA ARG A 54 1.89 -16.13 -8.67
C ARG A 54 1.52 -17.44 -9.34
N LEU A 55 2.30 -17.82 -10.35
CA LEU A 55 2.37 -19.13 -10.99
C LEU A 55 3.84 -19.59 -11.03
N PRO A 56 4.14 -20.87 -11.29
CA PRO A 56 5.53 -21.31 -11.45
C PRO A 56 6.23 -20.53 -12.57
N GLY A 57 7.29 -19.79 -12.23
CA GLY A 57 8.04 -18.94 -13.16
C GLY A 57 7.39 -17.58 -13.52
N LEU A 58 6.32 -17.14 -12.84
CA LEU A 58 5.62 -15.89 -13.16
C LEU A 58 4.97 -15.25 -11.93
N GLU A 59 5.33 -14.01 -11.60
CA GLU A 59 4.70 -13.20 -10.53
C GLU A 59 4.26 -11.83 -11.07
N VAL A 60 3.08 -11.36 -10.64
CA VAL A 60 2.45 -10.11 -11.09
C VAL A 60 1.90 -9.29 -9.92
N SER A 61 1.56 -8.02 -10.16
CA SER A 61 1.02 -7.11 -9.14
C SER A 61 -0.29 -7.61 -8.51
N ARG A 62 -0.46 -7.39 -7.20
CA ARG A 62 -1.68 -7.68 -6.41
C ARG A 62 -2.75 -6.58 -6.50
N GLN A 63 -2.52 -5.53 -7.29
CA GLN A 63 -3.42 -4.37 -7.41
C GLN A 63 -3.39 -3.75 -8.80
N ALA A 64 -4.42 -2.96 -9.13
CA ALA A 64 -4.38 -2.05 -10.28
C ALA A 64 -3.56 -0.81 -9.93
N ALA A 65 -2.72 -0.34 -10.85
CA ALA A 65 -1.78 0.75 -10.64
C ALA A 65 -1.37 1.40 -11.98
N ALA A 66 -0.81 2.61 -11.94
CA ALA A 66 -0.24 3.25 -13.12
C ALA A 66 1.10 2.60 -13.55
N GLY A 67 1.88 2.12 -12.58
CA GLY A 67 3.11 1.35 -12.80
C GLY A 67 2.98 -0.10 -12.32
N HIS A 68 3.55 -1.06 -13.08
CA HIS A 68 3.63 -2.48 -12.69
C HIS A 68 5.01 -3.06 -12.94
N ARG A 69 5.32 -4.12 -12.21
CA ARG A 69 6.48 -5.00 -12.39
C ARG A 69 5.96 -6.44 -12.43
N LEU A 70 6.28 -7.19 -13.48
CA LEU A 70 6.02 -8.62 -13.58
C LEU A 70 7.37 -9.33 -13.61
N ALA A 71 7.61 -10.27 -12.68
CA ALA A 71 8.82 -11.07 -12.65
C ALA A 71 8.60 -12.38 -13.41
N VAL A 72 9.53 -12.76 -14.28
CA VAL A 72 9.42 -13.93 -15.14
C VAL A 72 10.70 -14.76 -15.10
N ASP A 73 10.58 -16.04 -14.78
CA ASP A 73 11.63 -17.05 -14.93
C ASP A 73 11.16 -18.08 -15.96
N LEU A 74 11.63 -17.91 -17.20
CA LEU A 74 11.27 -18.73 -18.36
C LEU A 74 11.82 -20.18 -18.31
N GLU A 75 12.64 -20.52 -17.31
CA GLU A 75 13.09 -21.89 -17.03
C GLU A 75 12.27 -22.55 -15.90
N ALA A 76 11.68 -21.76 -15.01
CA ALA A 76 10.76 -22.24 -13.96
C ALA A 76 9.30 -22.41 -14.44
N LEU A 77 8.98 -22.01 -15.68
CA LEU A 77 7.69 -22.30 -16.33
C LEU A 77 7.48 -23.82 -16.50
N PRO A 78 6.25 -24.34 -16.35
CA PRO A 78 5.94 -25.73 -16.66
C PRO A 78 6.24 -26.05 -18.12
N GLY A 79 6.90 -27.18 -18.41
CA GLY A 79 7.41 -27.51 -19.76
C GLY A 79 6.37 -27.67 -20.89
N ALA A 80 5.07 -27.56 -20.60
CA ALA A 80 4.00 -27.46 -21.59
C ALA A 80 3.76 -26.02 -22.08
N VAL A 81 4.24 -25.01 -21.35
CA VAL A 81 4.15 -23.59 -21.70
C VAL A 81 5.16 -23.26 -22.79
N HIS A 82 4.70 -22.65 -23.88
CA HIS A 82 5.52 -22.23 -25.01
C HIS A 82 5.43 -20.72 -25.27
N ARG A 83 4.49 -20.04 -24.59
CA ARG A 83 4.19 -18.61 -24.74
C ARG A 83 3.66 -18.03 -23.43
N VAL A 84 4.05 -16.80 -23.14
CA VAL A 84 3.55 -15.95 -22.05
C VAL A 84 3.05 -14.65 -22.67
N THR A 85 1.76 -14.35 -22.56
CA THR A 85 1.17 -13.14 -23.12
C THR A 85 0.86 -12.15 -22.01
N VAL A 86 1.55 -11.00 -22.00
CA VAL A 86 1.34 -9.90 -21.05
C VAL A 86 0.06 -9.16 -21.43
N LEU A 87 -0.85 -9.02 -20.48
CA LEU A 87 -2.14 -8.36 -20.67
C LEU A 87 -2.28 -7.14 -19.79
N LEU A 88 -2.95 -6.11 -20.33
CA LEU A 88 -3.39 -4.91 -19.63
C LEU A 88 -4.91 -4.79 -19.77
N ALA A 89 -5.61 -4.35 -18.72
CA ALA A 89 -7.04 -4.05 -18.78
C ALA A 89 -7.43 -2.86 -17.89
N LEU A 90 -8.48 -2.14 -18.25
CA LEU A 90 -8.98 -1.02 -17.44
C LEU A 90 -9.88 -1.53 -16.28
N PRO A 91 -9.71 -1.04 -15.04
CA PRO A 91 -10.56 -1.42 -13.90
C PRO A 91 -12.00 -0.90 -14.03
N VAL A 92 -12.98 -1.80 -14.13
CA VAL A 92 -14.39 -1.44 -14.35
C VAL A 92 -15.05 -0.94 -13.07
N GLY A 93 -15.85 0.13 -13.16
CA GLY A 93 -16.64 0.66 -12.04
C GLY A 93 -15.86 1.50 -11.01
N THR A 94 -14.64 1.91 -11.33
CA THR A 94 -13.66 2.51 -10.40
C THR A 94 -13.54 4.04 -10.48
N GLY A 95 -14.31 4.69 -11.37
CA GLY A 95 -14.12 6.10 -11.72
C GLY A 95 -12.97 6.37 -12.69
N GLY A 96 -12.18 5.35 -13.04
CA GLY A 96 -11.11 5.44 -14.05
C GLY A 96 -11.62 5.63 -15.50
N PRO A 97 -10.69 5.85 -16.45
CA PRO A 97 -11.02 6.09 -17.85
C PRO A 97 -11.70 4.88 -18.50
N ALA A 98 -12.71 5.14 -19.33
CA ALA A 98 -13.57 4.10 -19.91
C ALA A 98 -12.98 3.36 -21.13
N ARG A 99 -11.86 3.85 -21.70
CA ARG A 99 -11.17 3.28 -22.87
C ARG A 99 -9.72 3.78 -22.95
N PHE A 100 -8.82 3.01 -23.56
CA PHE A 100 -7.39 3.37 -23.63
C PHE A 100 -7.12 4.61 -24.50
N GLY A 101 -7.95 4.93 -25.49
CA GLY A 101 -7.85 6.19 -26.25
C GLY A 101 -8.12 7.47 -25.45
N ALA A 102 -8.54 7.36 -24.20
CA ALA A 102 -8.70 8.48 -23.28
C ALA A 102 -7.49 8.67 -22.35
N THR A 103 -6.37 7.96 -22.58
CA THR A 103 -5.19 7.96 -21.70
C THR A 103 -3.89 8.12 -22.49
N ALA A 104 -2.80 8.46 -21.80
CA ALA A 104 -1.47 8.37 -22.40
C ALA A 104 -1.15 6.90 -22.73
N ALA A 105 -0.66 6.65 -23.95
CA ALA A 105 -0.37 5.31 -24.45
C ALA A 105 0.55 4.55 -23.47
N PRO A 106 0.16 3.34 -23.02
CA PRO A 106 1.01 2.57 -22.11
C PRO A 106 2.38 2.25 -22.72
N PHE A 107 3.39 2.15 -21.87
CA PHE A 107 4.76 1.78 -22.20
C PHE A 107 5.12 0.48 -21.49
N ALA A 108 5.85 -0.40 -22.17
CA ALA A 108 6.32 -1.67 -21.65
C ALA A 108 7.82 -1.85 -21.92
N ALA A 109 8.59 -2.13 -20.87
CA ALA A 109 10.02 -2.41 -20.94
C ALA A 109 10.30 -3.82 -20.40
N VAL A 110 10.96 -4.65 -21.21
CA VAL A 110 11.55 -5.92 -20.79
C VAL A 110 12.99 -5.67 -20.38
N THR A 111 13.32 -6.05 -19.15
CA THR A 111 14.57 -5.72 -18.46
C THR A 111 15.20 -6.97 -17.85
N GLY A 112 16.51 -6.93 -17.60
CA GLY A 112 17.19 -7.91 -16.75
C GLY A 112 16.91 -7.67 -15.27
N LEU A 113 17.28 -8.63 -14.41
CA LEU A 113 17.19 -8.51 -12.94
C LEU A 113 18.11 -7.43 -12.35
N ASP A 114 19.02 -6.91 -13.16
CA ASP A 114 19.92 -5.78 -12.92
C ASP A 114 19.33 -4.43 -13.35
N GLY A 115 18.12 -4.43 -13.94
CA GLY A 115 17.48 -3.26 -14.52
C GLY A 115 17.92 -2.93 -15.96
N THR A 116 18.85 -3.68 -16.56
CA THR A 116 19.32 -3.43 -17.94
C THR A 116 18.18 -3.62 -18.93
N GLU A 117 17.80 -2.58 -19.67
CA GLU A 117 16.72 -2.68 -20.66
C GLU A 117 17.14 -3.52 -21.87
N ILE A 118 16.37 -4.58 -22.13
CA ILE A 118 16.55 -5.53 -23.24
C ILE A 118 15.70 -5.10 -24.43
N ALA A 119 14.42 -4.78 -24.20
CA ALA A 119 13.52 -4.32 -25.26
C ALA A 119 12.41 -3.41 -24.71
N THR A 120 12.00 -2.42 -25.49
CA THR A 120 10.99 -1.41 -25.09
C THR A 120 9.90 -1.29 -26.15
N PHE A 121 8.67 -0.95 -25.76
CA PHE A 121 7.52 -0.82 -26.65
C PHE A 121 6.47 0.16 -26.11
N THR A 122 6.09 1.15 -26.93
CA THR A 122 4.96 2.06 -26.66
C THR A 122 3.70 1.55 -27.35
N LEU A 123 2.62 1.33 -26.61
CA LEU A 123 1.36 0.75 -27.07
C LEU A 123 0.48 1.80 -27.78
N THR A 124 1.00 2.38 -28.87
CA THR A 124 0.32 3.39 -29.68
C THR A 124 -0.82 2.80 -30.53
N GLY A 125 -1.85 3.61 -30.81
CA GLY A 125 -2.93 3.23 -31.73
C GLY A 125 -4.09 2.49 -31.08
N LEU A 126 -4.36 2.77 -29.81
CA LEU A 126 -5.54 2.36 -29.06
C LEU A 126 -6.57 3.49 -29.07
N ASP A 127 -7.85 3.16 -29.22
CA ASP A 127 -8.99 4.09 -29.09
C ASP A 127 -10.07 3.51 -28.18
N ALA A 128 -10.98 2.69 -28.74
CA ALA A 128 -12.16 2.18 -28.07
C ALA A 128 -11.92 0.97 -27.15
N GLU A 129 -10.69 0.49 -27.05
CA GLU A 129 -10.36 -0.75 -26.38
C GLU A 129 -10.23 -0.62 -24.86
N THR A 130 -10.55 -1.70 -24.14
CA THR A 130 -10.57 -1.77 -22.67
C THR A 130 -9.69 -2.88 -22.09
N ALA A 131 -9.16 -3.76 -22.95
CA ALA A 131 -8.04 -4.65 -22.66
C ALA A 131 -7.07 -4.72 -23.84
N VAL A 132 -5.81 -5.07 -23.60
CA VAL A 132 -4.73 -5.08 -24.60
C VAL A 132 -3.74 -6.22 -24.32
N ASN A 133 -3.45 -7.04 -25.33
CA ASN A 133 -2.26 -7.90 -25.34
C ASN A 133 -1.04 -7.01 -25.66
N ALA A 134 -0.21 -6.75 -24.65
CA ALA A 134 0.93 -5.84 -24.75
C ALA A 134 2.12 -6.49 -25.46
N LEU A 135 2.62 -7.59 -24.89
CA LEU A 135 3.81 -8.31 -25.30
C LEU A 135 3.56 -9.83 -25.30
N GLU A 136 4.22 -10.55 -26.20
CA GLU A 136 4.34 -12.01 -26.19
C GLU A 136 5.79 -12.38 -25.90
N LEU A 137 6.07 -13.15 -24.85
CA LEU A 137 7.31 -13.93 -24.73
C LEU A 137 7.01 -15.32 -25.30
N TYR A 138 7.76 -15.80 -26.28
CA TYR A 138 7.47 -17.07 -26.96
C TYR A 138 8.75 -17.84 -27.31
N ARG A 139 8.67 -19.17 -27.28
CA ARG A 139 9.80 -20.05 -27.60
C ARG A 139 9.80 -20.42 -29.09
N ARG A 140 10.94 -20.29 -29.76
CA ARG A 140 11.12 -20.69 -31.17
C ARG A 140 12.52 -21.24 -31.38
N GLN A 141 12.62 -22.45 -31.92
CA GLN A 141 13.91 -23.15 -32.16
C GLN A 141 14.78 -23.22 -30.89
N GLY A 142 14.16 -23.55 -29.75
CA GLY A 142 14.81 -23.69 -28.44
C GLY A 142 15.01 -22.37 -27.68
N ALA A 143 15.26 -21.26 -28.38
CA ALA A 143 15.45 -19.93 -27.79
C ALA A 143 14.12 -19.23 -27.45
N TRP A 144 14.15 -18.34 -26.45
CA TRP A 144 13.03 -17.46 -26.11
C TRP A 144 13.16 -16.09 -26.82
N LYS A 145 12.02 -15.51 -27.20
CA LYS A 145 11.92 -14.24 -27.91
C LYS A 145 10.79 -13.38 -27.32
N VAL A 146 10.95 -12.07 -27.33
CA VAL A 146 9.87 -11.11 -27.08
C VAL A 146 9.30 -10.63 -28.42
N ARG A 147 8.01 -10.34 -28.46
CA ARG A 147 7.31 -9.67 -29.56
C ARG A 147 6.43 -8.55 -29.03
N ALA A 148 6.47 -7.39 -29.68
CA ALA A 148 5.52 -6.30 -29.46
C ALA A 148 4.20 -6.65 -30.16
N VAL A 149 3.09 -6.71 -29.41
CA VAL A 149 1.78 -7.17 -29.95
C VAL A 149 0.81 -6.01 -30.10
N GLY A 150 0.61 -5.22 -29.04
CA GLY A 150 -0.25 -4.02 -29.04
C GLY A 150 -1.66 -4.26 -29.57
N GLN A 151 -2.24 -5.44 -29.33
CA GLN A 151 -3.58 -5.80 -29.82
C GLN A 151 -4.61 -5.47 -28.75
N GLY A 152 -5.35 -4.39 -28.96
CA GLY A 152 -6.49 -4.01 -28.13
C GLY A 152 -7.75 -4.84 -28.43
N TYR A 153 -8.65 -4.88 -27.44
CA TYR A 153 -9.95 -5.52 -27.49
C TYR A 153 -11.03 -4.56 -26.93
N ALA A 154 -11.96 -4.14 -27.79
CA ALA A 154 -13.15 -3.37 -27.37
C ALA A 154 -14.15 -4.22 -26.56
N THR A 155 -14.14 -5.55 -26.77
CA THR A 155 -14.81 -6.56 -25.94
C THR A 155 -14.12 -6.82 -24.60
N GLY A 156 -13.04 -6.09 -24.30
CA GLY A 156 -12.34 -6.11 -23.03
C GLY A 156 -11.72 -7.45 -22.66
N LEU A 157 -11.45 -7.60 -21.36
CA LEU A 157 -10.70 -8.73 -20.79
C LEU A 157 -11.35 -10.09 -21.10
N ALA A 158 -12.69 -10.17 -21.09
CA ALA A 158 -13.42 -11.39 -21.43
C ALA A 158 -13.18 -11.80 -22.89
N GLY A 159 -13.33 -10.86 -23.84
CA GLY A 159 -13.11 -11.13 -25.26
C GLY A 159 -11.66 -11.51 -25.57
N MET A 160 -10.70 -10.83 -24.95
CA MET A 160 -9.27 -11.12 -25.07
C MET A 160 -8.91 -12.52 -24.56
N LEU A 161 -9.47 -12.96 -23.43
CA LEU A 161 -9.27 -14.31 -22.90
C LEU A 161 -9.99 -15.38 -23.75
N THR A 162 -11.15 -15.07 -24.34
CA THR A 162 -11.83 -15.95 -25.29
C THR A 162 -11.01 -16.17 -26.58
N ASP A 163 -10.37 -15.12 -27.09
CA ASP A 163 -9.48 -15.17 -28.27
C ASP A 163 -8.24 -16.07 -28.03
N GLN A 164 -7.79 -16.17 -26.77
CA GLN A 164 -6.74 -17.09 -26.31
C GLN A 164 -7.25 -18.51 -26.00
N GLY A 165 -8.52 -18.82 -26.32
CA GLY A 165 -9.12 -20.14 -26.17
C GLY A 165 -9.46 -20.57 -24.74
N LEU A 166 -9.45 -19.65 -23.76
CA LEU A 166 -9.68 -19.98 -22.35
C LEU A 166 -11.15 -20.40 -22.09
N PRO A 167 -11.43 -21.63 -21.59
CA PRO A 167 -12.75 -21.96 -21.07
C PRO A 167 -13.07 -21.13 -19.82
N GLY A 168 -14.30 -20.60 -19.72
CA GLY A 168 -14.72 -19.74 -18.62
C GLY A 168 -14.17 -18.30 -18.66
N ALA A 169 -13.68 -17.85 -19.82
CA ALA A 169 -13.06 -16.52 -20.00
C ALA A 169 -13.87 -15.34 -19.41
N ALA A 170 -15.21 -15.34 -19.53
CA ALA A 170 -16.06 -14.29 -18.97
C ALA A 170 -16.12 -14.34 -17.43
N GLU A 171 -16.15 -15.54 -16.85
CA GLU A 171 -16.24 -15.78 -15.40
C GLU A 171 -14.90 -15.42 -14.73
N LEU A 172 -13.77 -15.78 -15.35
CA LEU A 172 -12.46 -15.33 -14.90
C LEU A 172 -12.30 -13.81 -15.06
N ALA A 173 -12.70 -13.22 -16.18
CA ALA A 173 -12.64 -11.76 -16.37
C ALA A 173 -13.45 -11.00 -15.31
N ALA A 174 -14.64 -11.48 -14.95
CA ALA A 174 -15.43 -10.96 -13.85
C ALA A 174 -14.70 -11.13 -12.49
N THR A 175 -14.12 -12.31 -12.23
CA THR A 175 -13.34 -12.59 -11.02
C THR A 175 -12.12 -11.68 -10.89
N ILE A 176 -11.41 -11.39 -11.99
CA ILE A 176 -10.27 -10.46 -12.04
C ILE A 176 -10.74 -9.04 -11.68
N GLN A 177 -11.81 -8.56 -12.32
CA GLN A 177 -12.36 -7.22 -12.07
C GLN A 177 -12.91 -7.08 -10.65
N GLU A 178 -13.55 -8.12 -10.10
CA GLU A 178 -14.06 -8.14 -8.72
C GLU A 178 -12.90 -8.22 -7.69
N ALA A 179 -11.83 -8.97 -7.97
CA ALA A 179 -10.62 -8.97 -7.14
C ALA A 179 -9.96 -7.58 -7.11
N VAL A 180 -9.89 -6.90 -8.25
CA VAL A 180 -9.37 -5.52 -8.37
C VAL A 180 -10.30 -4.53 -7.65
N ALA A 181 -11.62 -4.63 -7.84
CA ALA A 181 -12.59 -3.80 -7.13
C ALA A 181 -12.53 -4.00 -5.61
N ARG A 182 -12.33 -5.24 -5.11
CA ARG A 182 -12.08 -5.53 -3.68
C ARG A 182 -10.70 -5.08 -3.19
N SER A 183 -9.71 -4.93 -4.08
CA SER A 183 -8.42 -4.33 -3.72
C SER A 183 -8.55 -2.81 -3.56
N LEU A 184 -9.14 -2.15 -4.56
CA LEU A 184 -9.41 -0.71 -4.53
C LEU A 184 -10.40 -0.34 -3.42
N ALA A 185 -11.43 -1.15 -3.16
CA ALA A 185 -12.33 -0.95 -2.02
C ALA A 185 -11.60 -1.11 -0.68
N ARG A 186 -10.63 -2.02 -0.53
CA ARG A 186 -9.78 -2.05 0.68
C ARG A 186 -8.77 -0.89 0.76
N SER A 187 -8.55 -0.20 -0.35
CA SER A 187 -7.73 1.02 -0.42
C SER A 187 -8.52 2.31 -0.20
N VAL A 188 -9.87 2.26 -0.18
CA VAL A 188 -10.75 3.45 -0.25
C VAL A 188 -11.98 3.37 0.68
N ALA A 189 -12.40 2.20 1.17
CA ALA A 189 -13.65 2.05 1.92
C ALA A 189 -13.47 2.29 3.44
N PRO A 190 -14.31 3.14 4.06
CA PRO A 190 -14.34 3.31 5.52
C PRO A 190 -14.98 2.08 6.21
N PRO A 191 -14.80 1.90 7.52
CA PRO A 191 -15.51 0.88 8.29
C PRO A 191 -17.03 1.08 8.21
N PRO A 192 -17.84 -0.01 8.22
CA PRO A 192 -19.28 0.12 8.22
C PRO A 192 -19.77 0.84 9.49
N PRO A 193 -20.75 1.75 9.38
CA PRO A 193 -21.23 2.52 10.53
C PRO A 193 -21.85 1.57 11.56
N ARG A 194 -21.22 1.50 12.74
CA ARG A 194 -21.77 0.74 13.89
C ARG A 194 -23.13 1.34 14.24
N THR A 195 -24.20 0.57 14.08
CA THR A 195 -25.52 0.96 14.58
C THR A 195 -25.44 1.13 16.11
N PRO A 196 -26.05 2.19 16.69
CA PRO A 196 -26.01 2.36 18.15
C PRO A 196 -26.81 1.24 18.83
N GLU A 197 -26.14 0.23 19.40
CA GLU A 197 -26.80 -0.78 20.25
C GLU A 197 -27.11 -0.17 21.62
N ALA A 198 -28.17 0.63 21.64
CA ALA A 198 -28.61 1.41 22.79
C ALA A 198 -30.02 1.01 23.27
N ASP A 199 -30.33 -0.30 23.28
CA ASP A 199 -31.37 -0.84 24.19
C ASP A 199 -31.30 -2.38 24.37
N ARG A 200 -30.40 -2.85 25.26
CA ARG A 200 -30.53 -4.16 25.92
C ARG A 200 -30.19 -4.05 27.40
N VAL A 201 -31.22 -3.80 28.20
CA VAL A 201 -31.10 -3.80 29.67
C VAL A 201 -30.76 -5.20 30.17
N ARG A 202 -29.61 -5.27 30.85
CA ARG A 202 -29.13 -6.38 31.69
C ARG A 202 -30.25 -7.13 32.43
N GLN A 203 -30.50 -8.39 32.04
CA GLN A 203 -31.06 -9.39 32.97
C GLN A 203 -29.92 -10.26 33.51
N THR A 204 -29.88 -10.44 34.83
CA THR A 204 -28.83 -11.19 35.55
C THR A 204 -29.31 -12.58 35.90
N SER A 205 -28.67 -13.60 35.34
CA SER A 205 -28.85 -15.01 35.75
C SER A 205 -27.64 -15.45 36.57
N GLY A 206 -27.88 -15.89 37.82
CA GLY A 206 -26.83 -16.38 38.71
C GLY A 206 -26.39 -17.82 38.41
N PRO A 207 -25.27 -18.30 38.99
CA PRO A 207 -24.76 -19.65 38.78
C PRO A 207 -25.59 -20.70 39.51
N GLN A 208 -25.74 -21.89 38.92
CA GLN A 208 -26.40 -23.04 39.55
C GLN A 208 -25.56 -24.32 39.44
N ALA A 209 -25.41 -25.01 40.56
CA ALA A 209 -24.73 -26.31 40.70
C ALA A 209 -25.76 -27.47 40.74
N PRO A 210 -25.35 -28.74 40.54
CA PRO A 210 -26.28 -29.83 40.22
C PRO A 210 -26.92 -30.52 41.45
N PRO A 211 -28.15 -31.08 41.31
CA PRO A 211 -28.78 -31.94 42.32
C PRO A 211 -28.54 -33.45 42.08
N PRO A 212 -28.56 -34.29 43.13
CA PRO A 212 -28.51 -35.76 43.03
C PRO A 212 -29.91 -36.41 42.86
N ALA A 213 -29.95 -37.74 42.71
CA ALA A 213 -31.14 -38.52 42.38
C ALA A 213 -31.97 -39.01 43.59
N SER A 214 -33.25 -39.37 43.36
CA SER A 214 -33.72 -40.79 43.43
C SER A 214 -35.25 -41.00 43.47
N SER A 215 -35.67 -42.19 43.05
CA SER A 215 -36.96 -42.90 43.33
C SER A 215 -38.26 -42.42 42.65
N GLY A 216 -39.11 -43.40 42.27
CA GLY A 216 -40.43 -43.21 41.63
C GLY A 216 -40.64 -44.11 40.39
N PRO A 217 -41.29 -45.29 40.50
CA PRO A 217 -41.26 -46.32 39.45
C PRO A 217 -42.54 -46.48 38.59
N THR A 218 -42.38 -47.22 37.49
CA THR A 218 -43.39 -47.95 36.69
C THR A 218 -44.39 -47.18 35.80
N ALA A 219 -44.80 -47.85 34.73
CA ALA A 219 -45.70 -47.43 33.63
C ALA A 219 -46.57 -48.66 33.24
N PRO A 220 -47.15 -48.81 32.03
CA PRO A 220 -47.68 -47.86 31.04
C PRO A 220 -49.16 -48.18 30.62
N SER A 221 -49.73 -47.47 29.62
CA SER A 221 -50.37 -48.06 28.40
C SER A 221 -51.64 -47.38 27.84
N ALA A 222 -51.87 -47.60 26.53
CA ALA A 222 -53.16 -47.70 25.82
C ALA A 222 -54.03 -46.45 25.52
N THR A 223 -53.80 -45.87 24.34
CA THR A 223 -54.76 -45.65 23.22
C THR A 223 -56.29 -45.61 23.48
N GLY A 224 -56.98 -44.57 22.99
CA GLY A 224 -58.46 -44.54 22.86
C GLY A 224 -59.01 -43.46 21.91
N THR A 225 -59.89 -43.86 20.98
CA THR A 225 -60.50 -43.07 19.89
C THR A 225 -61.68 -42.16 20.34
N GLY A 226 -62.05 -41.12 19.57
CA GLY A 226 -63.34 -40.38 19.69
C GLY A 226 -64.54 -41.11 19.03
N PRO A 227 -65.62 -40.45 18.53
CA PRO A 227 -65.88 -38.98 18.39
C PRO A 227 -67.34 -38.49 18.67
N GLY A 228 -67.64 -37.19 18.45
CA GLY A 228 -69.01 -36.63 18.28
C GLY A 228 -69.76 -36.19 19.56
N THR A 229 -70.84 -35.37 19.56
CA THR A 229 -71.54 -34.51 18.56
C THR A 229 -72.52 -33.55 19.28
N GLY A 230 -72.94 -32.40 18.68
CA GLY A 230 -74.31 -31.85 18.85
C GLY A 230 -74.56 -30.41 19.38
N SER A 231 -75.17 -29.57 18.51
CA SER A 231 -76.33 -28.65 18.75
C SER A 231 -76.28 -27.40 19.66
N GLY A 232 -76.94 -26.30 19.21
CA GLY A 232 -77.40 -25.13 20.00
C GLY A 232 -78.89 -25.25 20.43
N PRO A 233 -79.68 -24.18 20.75
CA PRO A 233 -79.50 -22.71 20.53
C PRO A 233 -79.59 -21.90 21.88
N GLY A 234 -80.14 -20.67 22.07
CA GLY A 234 -80.79 -19.65 21.21
C GLY A 234 -81.53 -18.50 21.98
N THR A 235 -81.87 -17.40 21.26
CA THR A 235 -82.84 -16.30 21.59
C THR A 235 -82.62 -15.30 22.76
N GLY A 236 -83.12 -14.04 22.59
CA GLY A 236 -83.23 -12.94 23.59
C GLY A 236 -84.63 -12.87 24.26
N PRO A 237 -85.20 -11.71 24.74
CA PRO A 237 -85.04 -10.31 24.24
C PRO A 237 -85.17 -9.12 25.28
N ALA A 238 -85.19 -7.85 24.79
CA ALA A 238 -85.83 -6.59 25.33
C ALA A 238 -85.40 -6.00 26.72
N ALA A 239 -85.62 -4.73 27.13
CA ALA A 239 -85.79 -3.35 26.57
C ALA A 239 -85.88 -2.32 27.80
N THR A 240 -86.09 -0.98 27.83
CA THR A 240 -86.38 0.15 26.89
C THR A 240 -86.12 1.54 27.57
N ASP A 241 -85.93 2.64 26.80
CA ASP A 241 -86.38 4.07 27.03
C ASP A 241 -85.94 4.97 28.23
N PRO A 242 -86.11 6.35 28.21
CA PRO A 242 -86.41 7.29 27.09
C PRO A 242 -85.68 8.70 27.09
N ALA A 243 -85.97 9.51 26.03
CA ALA A 243 -86.16 11.01 25.98
C ALA A 243 -85.01 12.06 25.72
N LEU A 244 -84.86 12.49 24.44
CA LEU A 244 -85.11 13.83 23.78
C LEU A 244 -84.83 15.20 24.50
N PRO A 245 -84.72 16.39 23.82
CA PRO A 245 -85.17 16.74 22.43
C PRO A 245 -84.32 17.69 21.51
N THR A 246 -84.63 17.68 20.19
CA THR A 246 -84.58 18.80 19.17
C THR A 246 -83.28 19.58 18.82
N ALA A 247 -83.13 20.28 17.67
CA ALA A 247 -83.58 20.13 16.25
C ALA A 247 -83.09 21.32 15.36
N ALA A 248 -82.70 21.11 14.08
CA ALA A 248 -82.81 22.04 12.92
C ALA A 248 -81.93 21.60 11.70
N ALA A 249 -82.23 22.11 10.50
CA ALA A 249 -81.59 21.86 9.19
C ALA A 249 -81.69 23.17 8.33
N PRO A 250 -81.47 23.27 6.97
CA PRO A 250 -81.20 22.25 5.94
C PRO A 250 -80.23 22.68 4.79
N THR A 251 -80.29 21.97 3.64
CA THR A 251 -79.82 22.34 2.25
C THR A 251 -78.30 22.42 1.97
N SER A 252 -77.77 22.08 0.78
CA SER A 252 -78.29 21.38 -0.42
C SER A 252 -77.17 21.09 -1.45
N GLY A 253 -77.29 20.04 -2.29
CA GLY A 253 -76.66 20.01 -3.63
C GLY A 253 -75.92 18.73 -4.06
N THR A 254 -76.26 18.21 -5.23
CA THR A 254 -75.53 17.19 -6.03
C THR A 254 -75.44 17.72 -7.48
N PRO A 255 -74.43 17.37 -8.31
CA PRO A 255 -74.35 16.02 -8.90
C PRO A 255 -72.92 15.43 -9.14
N THR A 256 -72.93 14.18 -9.59
CA THR A 256 -71.86 13.28 -10.07
C THR A 256 -71.33 13.62 -11.50
N PRO A 257 -70.41 12.86 -12.17
CA PRO A 257 -69.57 11.71 -11.75
C PRO A 257 -68.06 11.78 -12.15
N GLY A 258 -67.22 10.80 -11.72
CA GLY A 258 -66.00 10.46 -12.51
C GLY A 258 -64.79 9.72 -11.85
N ALA A 259 -64.89 8.38 -11.72
CA ALA A 259 -63.78 7.38 -11.83
C ALA A 259 -62.50 7.39 -10.94
N ALA A 260 -61.88 6.19 -10.88
CA ALA A 260 -60.53 5.84 -10.39
C ALA A 260 -60.21 5.84 -8.86
N ALA A 261 -59.28 4.94 -8.49
CA ALA A 261 -58.74 4.63 -7.15
C ALA A 261 -57.37 3.92 -7.33
N PRO A 262 -56.61 3.46 -6.30
CA PRO A 262 -56.82 3.54 -4.85
C PRO A 262 -55.57 3.95 -4.01
N THR A 263 -55.77 4.10 -2.69
CA THR A 263 -54.81 3.90 -1.56
C THR A 263 -53.37 4.47 -1.62
N GLY A 264 -53.11 5.44 -0.73
CA GLY A 264 -51.78 5.72 -0.15
C GLY A 264 -51.74 5.45 1.37
N PRO A 265 -50.56 5.34 2.01
CA PRO A 265 -50.44 4.99 3.43
C PRO A 265 -50.76 6.14 4.40
N ILE A 266 -51.09 5.78 5.65
CA ILE A 266 -51.61 6.68 6.69
C ILE A 266 -50.47 7.35 7.50
N ASN A 267 -50.65 8.63 7.84
CA ASN A 267 -49.71 9.45 8.61
C ASN A 267 -50.02 9.43 10.12
N TYR A 268 -49.00 9.15 10.96
CA TYR A 268 -49.11 9.10 12.43
C TYR A 268 -48.32 10.23 13.13
N ALA A 269 -48.72 11.49 12.92
CA ALA A 269 -48.11 12.65 13.58
C ALA A 269 -48.81 12.98 14.93
N HIS A 270 -48.28 12.47 16.04
CA HIS A 270 -48.83 12.74 17.39
C HIS A 270 -48.18 13.99 18.05
N PRO A 271 -48.97 15.02 18.44
CA PRO A 271 -48.40 16.30 18.88
C PRO A 271 -48.02 16.32 20.37
N ARG A 272 -46.80 15.89 20.74
CA ARG A 272 -46.08 16.31 21.98
C ARG A 272 -44.62 15.87 22.18
N ARG A 273 -43.83 15.62 21.11
CA ARG A 273 -42.35 15.59 21.21
C ARG A 273 -41.75 16.88 20.67
N ARG A 274 -40.98 17.60 21.49
CA ARG A 274 -39.91 18.52 21.04
C ARG A 274 -38.60 17.74 21.10
N PRO A 275 -37.94 17.42 19.96
CA PRO A 275 -36.56 16.97 19.99
C PRO A 275 -35.67 18.16 20.33
N SER A 276 -34.84 18.05 21.36
CA SER A 276 -33.58 18.79 21.40
C SER A 276 -32.66 18.20 20.33
N ALA A 277 -32.18 19.02 19.40
CA ALA A 277 -31.21 18.56 18.41
C ALA A 277 -29.91 18.12 19.13
N PRO A 278 -29.23 17.05 18.68
CA PRO A 278 -27.85 16.81 19.04
C PRO A 278 -26.99 18.03 18.66
N PRO A 279 -25.86 18.30 19.36
CA PRO A 279 -24.90 19.27 18.86
C PRO A 279 -24.44 18.85 17.47
N ALA A 280 -24.39 19.80 16.54
CA ALA A 280 -23.87 19.53 15.20
C ALA A 280 -22.40 19.08 15.28
N PRO A 281 -21.92 18.25 14.34
CA PRO A 281 -20.47 18.05 14.18
C PRO A 281 -19.80 19.42 13.97
N PRO A 282 -18.54 19.61 14.41
CA PRO A 282 -17.82 20.83 14.13
C PRO A 282 -17.83 21.09 12.63
N ALA A 283 -18.15 22.32 12.23
CA ALA A 283 -18.14 22.69 10.83
C ALA A 283 -16.74 22.42 10.23
N PRO A 284 -16.63 21.99 8.97
CA PRO A 284 -15.34 22.01 8.29
C PRO A 284 -14.76 23.43 8.36
N PRO A 285 -13.42 23.58 8.39
CA PRO A 285 -12.80 24.90 8.32
C PRO A 285 -13.35 25.65 7.10
N PRO A 286 -13.48 26.99 7.16
CA PRO A 286 -13.98 27.76 6.04
C PRO A 286 -13.13 27.45 4.80
N ALA A 287 -13.79 27.18 3.67
CA ALA A 287 -13.09 27.04 2.40
C ALA A 287 -12.26 28.31 2.16
N PRO A 288 -11.01 28.19 1.69
CA PRO A 288 -10.16 29.35 1.44
C PRO A 288 -10.84 30.29 0.44
N GLU A 289 -10.62 31.59 0.61
CA GLU A 289 -11.14 32.58 -0.34
C GLU A 289 -10.55 32.27 -1.74
N PRO A 290 -11.37 32.32 -2.81
CA PRO A 290 -10.90 32.01 -4.15
C PRO A 290 -9.79 33.01 -4.54
N ALA A 291 -8.61 32.48 -4.86
CA ALA A 291 -7.41 33.26 -5.18
C ALA A 291 -7.70 34.31 -6.26
N GLN A 292 -7.08 35.50 -6.13
CA GLN A 292 -7.31 36.57 -7.09
C GLN A 292 -6.81 36.16 -8.48
N PRO A 293 -7.47 36.57 -9.58
CA PRO A 293 -7.09 36.13 -10.93
C PRO A 293 -5.66 36.51 -11.32
N GLY A 294 -4.73 35.58 -11.15
CA GLY A 294 -3.29 35.75 -11.41
C GLY A 294 -2.37 35.37 -10.23
N GLU A 295 -2.91 35.21 -9.02
CA GLU A 295 -2.17 34.67 -7.87
C GLU A 295 -2.27 33.15 -7.83
N ALA A 296 -1.17 32.47 -7.47
CA ALA A 296 -1.21 31.04 -7.19
C ALA A 296 -1.96 30.79 -5.85
N PRO A 297 -2.78 29.74 -5.73
CA PRO A 297 -3.44 29.42 -4.47
C PRO A 297 -2.40 29.15 -3.38
N GLN A 298 -2.62 29.72 -2.19
CA GLN A 298 -1.74 29.51 -1.05
C GLN A 298 -1.88 28.05 -0.56
N PRO A 299 -0.78 27.30 -0.40
CA PRO A 299 -0.87 25.88 -0.04
C PRO A 299 -1.48 25.69 1.36
N VAL A 300 -2.25 24.62 1.51
CA VAL A 300 -2.95 24.26 2.76
C VAL A 300 -2.55 22.83 3.15
N ALA A 301 -2.40 22.59 4.46
CA ALA A 301 -2.12 21.26 4.97
C ALA A 301 -3.34 20.34 4.83
N GLY A 302 -3.12 19.18 4.22
CA GLY A 302 -4.14 18.22 3.85
C GLY A 302 -4.95 18.61 2.61
N ASP A 303 -4.50 19.50 1.73
CA ASP A 303 -5.37 19.95 0.61
C ASP A 303 -5.70 18.85 -0.41
N ALA A 304 -4.87 17.79 -0.47
CA ALA A 304 -5.14 16.61 -1.28
C ALA A 304 -6.47 15.89 -0.89
N THR A 305 -6.97 15.06 -1.80
CA THR A 305 -8.20 14.28 -1.62
C THR A 305 -8.03 13.14 -0.63
N GLY A 306 -9.05 12.88 0.19
CA GLY A 306 -9.10 11.77 1.14
C GLY A 306 -10.30 11.88 2.09
N TRP A 307 -10.64 10.78 2.76
CA TRP A 307 -11.79 10.63 3.66
C TRP A 307 -11.45 11.05 5.10
N SER A 308 -10.17 10.97 5.49
CA SER A 308 -9.65 11.41 6.79
C SER A 308 -8.52 12.44 6.62
N MET A 309 -8.19 13.20 7.66
CA MET A 309 -7.02 14.10 7.62
C MET A 309 -5.71 13.31 7.45
N ASP A 310 -5.64 12.11 8.01
CA ASP A 310 -4.48 11.21 7.92
C ASP A 310 -4.21 10.77 6.47
N GLU A 311 -5.27 10.39 5.76
CA GLU A 311 -5.22 10.05 4.32
C GLU A 311 -4.86 11.27 3.46
N ARG A 312 -5.44 12.43 3.76
CA ARG A 312 -5.17 13.67 3.00
C ARG A 312 -3.73 14.12 3.13
N LEU A 313 -3.14 14.06 4.33
CA LEU A 313 -1.72 14.37 4.55
C LEU A 313 -0.79 13.32 3.90
N TYR A 314 -1.13 12.03 3.98
CA TYR A 314 -0.39 10.96 3.28
C TYR A 314 -0.39 11.18 1.75
N ASN A 315 -1.57 11.45 1.17
CA ASN A 315 -1.72 11.69 -0.27
C ASN A 315 -1.03 12.98 -0.72
N GLN A 316 -0.98 14.02 0.12
CA GLN A 316 -0.26 15.27 -0.19
C GLN A 316 1.25 15.06 -0.20
N ILE A 317 1.83 14.38 0.80
CA ILE A 317 3.27 14.02 0.80
C ILE A 317 3.63 13.18 -0.42
N TRP A 318 2.75 12.23 -0.81
CA TRP A 318 2.95 11.44 -2.03
C TRP A 318 2.91 12.30 -3.31
N GLY A 319 1.98 13.26 -3.39
CA GLY A 319 1.92 14.24 -4.47
C GLY A 319 3.20 15.08 -4.58
N MET A 320 3.67 15.64 -3.46
CA MET A 320 4.92 16.41 -3.40
C MET A 320 6.14 15.57 -3.84
N PHE A 321 6.17 14.28 -3.50
CA PHE A 321 7.22 13.35 -3.93
C PHE A 321 7.22 13.13 -5.46
N GLU A 322 6.05 12.84 -6.03
CA GLU A 322 5.90 12.64 -7.48
C GLU A 322 6.17 13.93 -8.27
N ASP A 323 5.67 15.06 -7.80
CA ASP A 323 5.83 16.36 -8.46
C ASP A 323 7.30 16.83 -8.44
N LEU A 324 8.03 16.62 -7.34
CA LEU A 324 9.47 16.86 -7.27
C LEU A 324 10.26 15.95 -8.23
N ALA A 325 9.91 14.65 -8.30
CA ALA A 325 10.50 13.72 -9.26
C ALA A 325 10.30 14.19 -10.71
N ARG A 326 9.06 14.63 -11.03
CA ARG A 326 8.64 15.06 -12.37
C ARG A 326 9.27 16.39 -12.78
N ALA A 327 9.37 17.37 -11.87
CA ALA A 327 10.02 18.66 -12.13
C ALA A 327 11.52 18.49 -12.40
N VAL A 328 12.23 17.70 -11.59
CA VAL A 328 13.66 17.41 -11.81
C VAL A 328 13.88 16.58 -13.08
N ALA A 329 12.99 15.65 -13.41
CA ALA A 329 13.04 14.91 -14.67
C ALA A 329 12.90 15.85 -15.88
N ALA A 330 11.91 16.73 -15.88
CA ALA A 330 11.68 17.70 -16.95
C ALA A 330 12.89 18.64 -17.12
N TYR A 331 13.49 19.10 -16.02
CA TYR A 331 14.72 19.89 -16.04
C TYR A 331 15.89 19.13 -16.69
N ARG A 332 16.20 17.92 -16.20
CA ARG A 332 17.31 17.10 -16.72
C ARG A 332 17.14 16.83 -18.22
N SER A 333 15.96 16.37 -18.65
CA SER A 333 15.66 16.14 -20.07
C SER A 333 15.74 17.41 -20.93
N ALA A 334 15.42 18.59 -20.39
CA ALA A 334 15.57 19.86 -21.12
C ALA A 334 17.05 20.27 -21.27
N VAL A 335 17.90 19.96 -20.29
CA VAL A 335 19.36 20.15 -20.40
C VAL A 335 19.95 19.18 -21.43
N ASP A 336 19.61 17.89 -21.36
CA ASP A 336 20.06 16.87 -22.33
C ASP A 336 19.65 17.24 -23.77
N PHE A 337 18.43 17.77 -23.95
CA PHE A 337 17.96 18.28 -25.23
C PHE A 337 18.78 19.49 -25.71
N ALA A 338 19.12 20.43 -24.81
CA ALA A 338 19.94 21.59 -25.15
C ALA A 338 21.37 21.19 -25.57
N GLU A 339 21.97 20.19 -24.91
CA GLU A 339 23.29 19.66 -25.27
C GLU A 339 23.27 18.88 -26.59
N SER A 340 22.29 17.99 -26.77
CA SER A 340 22.09 17.23 -28.02
C SER A 340 21.85 18.17 -29.21
N ARG A 341 21.06 19.24 -29.00
CA ARG A 341 20.84 20.29 -30.01
C ARG A 341 22.13 21.05 -30.33
N MET A 342 22.94 21.41 -29.31
CA MET A 342 24.23 22.04 -29.53
C MET A 342 25.13 21.15 -30.40
N GLY A 343 25.23 19.85 -30.10
CA GLY A 343 25.99 18.88 -30.90
C GLY A 343 25.54 18.86 -32.37
N GLN A 344 24.24 18.77 -32.61
CA GLN A 344 23.66 18.77 -33.97
C GLN A 344 23.92 20.08 -34.74
N GLU A 345 23.81 21.24 -34.09
CA GLU A 345 24.12 22.54 -34.72
C GLU A 345 25.63 22.68 -35.01
N LEU A 346 26.49 22.15 -34.14
CA LEU A 346 27.95 22.11 -34.33
C LEU A 346 28.39 21.20 -35.48
N ASP A 347 27.92 19.95 -35.51
CA ASP A 347 28.24 18.99 -36.59
C ASP A 347 27.78 19.50 -37.94
N ARG A 348 26.59 20.11 -37.99
CA ARG A 348 26.08 20.76 -39.20
C ARG A 348 26.95 21.93 -39.65
N ALA A 349 27.38 22.81 -38.73
CA ALA A 349 28.24 23.95 -39.06
C ALA A 349 29.65 23.51 -39.53
N LEU A 350 30.20 22.45 -38.95
CA LEU A 350 31.53 21.92 -39.24
C LEU A 350 31.53 20.87 -40.36
N SER A 351 30.38 20.56 -40.96
CA SER A 351 30.27 19.61 -42.09
C SER A 351 31.06 20.07 -43.32
N ASP A 352 31.05 21.37 -43.66
CA ASP A 352 31.90 21.96 -44.71
C ASP A 352 33.35 22.12 -44.19
N PRO A 353 34.37 21.52 -44.85
CA PRO A 353 35.78 21.73 -44.51
C PRO A 353 36.21 23.21 -44.46
N ARG A 354 35.59 24.10 -45.23
CA ARG A 354 35.89 25.55 -45.27
C ARG A 354 35.59 26.24 -43.94
N ASN A 355 34.59 25.76 -43.19
CA ASN A 355 34.21 26.35 -41.91
C ASN A 355 35.13 25.93 -40.75
N ARG A 356 36.04 24.97 -40.97
CA ARG A 356 36.87 24.38 -39.90
C ARG A 356 38.10 25.21 -39.52
N ILE A 357 38.57 26.09 -40.40
CA ILE A 357 39.88 26.77 -40.29
C ILE A 357 39.70 28.30 -40.41
N GLY A 358 38.66 28.86 -39.76
CA GLY A 358 38.45 30.30 -39.71
C GLY A 358 37.17 30.72 -38.99
N GLY A 359 37.06 32.02 -38.68
CA GLY A 359 36.04 32.65 -37.82
C GLY A 359 34.58 32.59 -38.27
N ALA A 360 34.24 31.74 -39.25
CA ALA A 360 32.87 31.28 -39.45
C ALA A 360 32.53 30.12 -38.50
N GLY A 361 33.44 29.16 -38.33
CA GLY A 361 33.28 28.05 -37.38
C GLY A 361 33.33 28.50 -35.93
N ASP A 362 34.13 29.52 -35.61
CA ASP A 362 34.23 30.05 -34.23
C ASP A 362 32.91 30.70 -33.80
N ARG A 363 32.35 31.60 -34.62
CA ARG A 363 31.02 32.19 -34.39
C ARG A 363 29.92 31.14 -34.34
N ALA A 364 29.95 30.11 -35.19
CA ALA A 364 28.96 29.02 -35.13
C ALA A 364 29.04 28.24 -33.80
N ARG A 365 30.24 28.08 -33.21
CA ARG A 365 30.40 27.49 -31.86
C ARG A 365 29.88 28.41 -30.77
N GLU A 366 30.11 29.72 -30.88
CA GLU A 366 29.60 30.73 -29.95
C GLU A 366 28.06 30.80 -29.97
N GLU A 367 27.46 30.88 -31.15
CA GLU A 367 26.00 30.87 -31.34
C GLU A 367 25.34 29.57 -30.83
N ALA A 368 25.94 28.41 -31.09
CA ALA A 368 25.42 27.13 -30.61
C ALA A 368 25.48 27.01 -29.07
N ARG A 369 26.56 27.50 -28.45
CA ARG A 369 26.69 27.58 -26.99
C ARG A 369 25.69 28.55 -26.39
N ALA A 370 25.56 29.76 -26.92
CA ALA A 370 24.61 30.75 -26.43
C ALA A 370 23.15 30.24 -26.44
N LYS A 371 22.75 29.50 -27.49
CA LYS A 371 21.43 28.85 -27.55
C LYS A 371 21.26 27.74 -26.50
N ARG A 372 22.29 26.91 -26.27
CA ARG A 372 22.27 25.91 -25.19
C ARG A 372 22.08 26.60 -23.84
N ASP A 373 22.90 27.62 -23.57
CA ASP A 373 22.92 28.33 -22.30
C ASP A 373 21.58 29.04 -22.04
N GLU A 374 20.95 29.61 -23.08
CA GLU A 374 19.58 30.16 -23.02
C GLU A 374 18.52 29.08 -22.72
N LEU A 375 18.59 27.91 -23.36
CA LEU A 375 17.66 26.80 -23.10
C LEU A 375 17.83 26.23 -21.68
N THR A 376 19.06 26.03 -21.23
CA THR A 376 19.39 25.59 -19.87
C THR A 376 18.94 26.60 -18.82
N ALA A 377 19.12 27.91 -19.07
CA ALA A 377 18.61 28.97 -18.19
C ALA A 377 17.09 28.94 -18.06
N ARG A 378 16.35 28.85 -19.17
CA ARG A 378 14.87 28.75 -19.15
C ARG A 378 14.37 27.47 -18.47
N ALA A 379 15.09 26.35 -18.63
CA ALA A 379 14.79 25.11 -17.92
C ALA A 379 15.00 25.27 -16.40
N ARG A 380 16.08 25.96 -16.00
CA ARG A 380 16.35 26.28 -14.59
C ARG A 380 15.29 27.22 -14.00
N GLU A 381 14.87 28.26 -14.73
CA GLU A 381 13.78 29.17 -14.37
C GLU A 381 12.40 28.47 -14.25
N ALA A 382 12.21 27.33 -14.91
CA ALA A 382 11.04 26.48 -14.65
C ALA A 382 11.20 25.71 -13.34
N LEU A 383 12.30 24.96 -13.20
CA LEU A 383 12.59 24.16 -12.01
C LEU A 383 12.57 24.99 -10.72
N ASP A 384 13.18 26.18 -10.70
CA ASP A 384 13.23 27.03 -9.51
C ASP A 384 11.86 27.56 -9.08
N ARG A 385 10.88 27.67 -10.00
CA ARG A 385 9.49 28.01 -9.66
C ARG A 385 8.76 26.81 -9.07
N ASP A 386 8.91 25.64 -9.69
CA ASP A 386 8.26 24.40 -9.24
C ASP A 386 8.79 23.98 -7.85
N LEU A 387 10.11 24.05 -7.65
CA LEU A 387 10.77 23.89 -6.35
C LEU A 387 10.33 24.96 -5.34
N GLY A 388 10.06 26.19 -5.80
CA GLY A 388 9.55 27.28 -4.97
C GLY A 388 8.16 26.97 -4.40
N GLN A 389 7.26 26.45 -5.25
CA GLN A 389 5.93 25.99 -4.84
C GLN A 389 6.01 24.82 -3.86
N LEU A 390 6.79 23.78 -4.18
CA LEU A 390 6.93 22.60 -3.32
C LEU A 390 7.51 22.91 -1.93
N ALA A 391 8.42 23.89 -1.84
CA ALA A 391 8.94 24.36 -0.55
C ALA A 391 7.93 25.19 0.25
N ALA A 392 7.08 25.98 -0.42
CA ALA A 392 5.98 26.67 0.23
C ALA A 392 4.93 25.68 0.77
N GLU A 393 4.68 24.59 0.05
CA GLU A 393 3.80 23.50 0.49
C GLU A 393 4.39 22.74 1.67
N ALA A 394 5.66 22.32 1.59
CA ALA A 394 6.37 21.65 2.70
C ALA A 394 6.34 22.47 4.00
N ALA A 395 6.51 23.80 3.91
CA ALA A 395 6.46 24.72 5.05
C ALA A 395 5.09 24.82 5.74
N VAL A 396 4.00 24.45 5.05
CA VAL A 396 2.64 24.38 5.63
C VAL A 396 2.31 22.95 6.07
N VAL A 397 2.78 21.94 5.34
CA VAL A 397 2.52 20.51 5.60
C VAL A 397 3.24 20.02 6.85
N GLU A 398 4.57 20.20 6.98
CA GLU A 398 5.35 19.65 8.12
C GLU A 398 4.78 20.04 9.50
N PRO A 399 4.45 21.32 9.79
CA PRO A 399 3.91 21.71 11.10
C PRO A 399 2.52 21.12 11.42
N ALA A 400 1.82 20.58 10.42
CA ALA A 400 0.50 19.96 10.56
C ALA A 400 0.56 18.42 10.66
N LEU A 401 1.73 17.81 10.54
CA LEU A 401 1.86 16.35 10.52
C LEU A 401 1.55 15.71 11.88
N PRO A 402 0.80 14.59 11.91
CA PRO A 402 0.68 13.77 13.11
C PRO A 402 2.04 13.16 13.46
N ALA A 403 2.24 12.79 14.73
CA ALA A 403 3.50 12.25 15.24
C ALA A 403 4.07 11.07 14.41
N ALA A 404 3.22 10.26 13.77
CA ALA A 404 3.65 9.21 12.85
C ALA A 404 4.46 9.74 11.65
N TYR A 405 4.08 10.88 11.07
CA TYR A 405 4.69 11.49 9.88
C TYR A 405 5.65 12.64 10.23
N ALA A 406 5.58 13.21 11.42
CA ALA A 406 6.34 14.39 11.83
C ALA A 406 7.83 14.11 12.12
N GLY A 407 8.71 15.10 11.93
CA GLY A 407 10.11 15.05 12.39
C GLY A 407 10.23 14.92 13.92
N TRP A 408 11.38 14.48 14.46
CA TRP A 408 11.57 14.39 15.93
C TRP A 408 11.78 15.76 16.62
N ASP A 409 12.02 16.78 15.82
CA ASP A 409 12.06 18.21 16.14
C ASP A 409 10.66 18.87 16.16
N ASN A 410 9.69 18.25 15.49
CA ASN A 410 8.35 18.80 15.32
C ASN A 410 7.63 18.97 16.69
N PRO A 411 6.97 20.11 16.95
CA PRO A 411 6.34 20.38 18.24
C PRO A 411 5.27 19.38 18.66
N VAL A 412 4.65 18.62 17.72
CA VAL A 412 3.60 17.62 18.00
C VAL A 412 3.99 16.63 19.11
N TRP A 413 5.27 16.27 19.21
CA TRP A 413 5.75 15.31 20.20
C TRP A 413 5.58 15.76 21.67
N HIS A 414 5.60 17.06 21.95
CA HIS A 414 5.45 17.60 23.30
C HIS A 414 4.04 17.40 23.88
N ALA A 415 3.05 17.16 23.01
CA ALA A 415 1.67 16.89 23.38
C ALA A 415 1.21 15.49 22.93
N HIS A 416 2.16 14.62 22.53
CA HIS A 416 1.84 13.32 21.94
C HIS A 416 1.02 12.44 22.88
N ARG A 417 0.08 11.70 22.29
CA ARG A 417 -0.72 10.69 22.96
C ARG A 417 -0.71 9.45 22.09
N ILE A 418 -0.48 8.30 22.72
CA ILE A 418 -0.57 7.01 22.03
C ILE A 418 -1.99 6.90 21.43
N PRO A 419 -2.13 6.69 20.12
CA PRO A 419 -3.43 6.73 19.46
C PRO A 419 -4.26 5.48 19.82
N MET A 420 -5.57 5.54 19.58
CA MET A 420 -6.48 4.40 19.76
C MET A 420 -6.75 3.63 18.47
N GLU A 421 -6.24 4.12 17.34
CA GLU A 421 -6.35 3.55 16.00
C GLU A 421 -4.97 3.64 15.33
N LEU A 422 -4.62 2.69 14.47
CA LEU A 422 -3.34 2.66 13.78
C LEU A 422 -3.32 3.71 12.64
N PRO A 423 -2.36 4.65 12.59
CA PRO A 423 -2.24 5.59 11.48
C PRO A 423 -1.83 4.87 10.19
N MET A 424 -2.12 5.47 9.03
CA MET A 424 -1.95 4.81 7.73
C MET A 424 -0.49 4.52 7.36
N ALA A 425 0.47 5.25 7.94
CA ALA A 425 1.89 5.12 7.63
C ALA A 425 2.83 5.51 8.80
N LEU A 426 4.13 5.53 8.54
CA LEU A 426 5.22 5.87 9.46
C LEU A 426 6.36 6.56 8.69
N ARG A 427 6.92 7.66 9.20
CA ARG A 427 8.16 8.25 8.65
C ARG A 427 9.38 7.45 9.06
N LEU A 428 10.16 7.01 8.06
CA LEU A 428 11.47 6.38 8.25
C LEU A 428 12.65 7.34 8.09
N GLY A 429 12.42 8.61 7.77
CA GLY A 429 13.46 9.59 7.48
C GLY A 429 12.97 10.51 6.37
N ASP A 430 13.89 11.18 5.68
CA ASP A 430 13.58 12.14 4.63
C ASP A 430 14.28 11.79 3.31
N LEU A 431 13.71 12.26 2.20
CA LEU A 431 14.26 12.15 0.85
C LEU A 431 14.52 13.55 0.28
N HIS A 432 15.65 13.74 -0.40
CA HIS A 432 15.87 14.91 -1.24
C HIS A 432 16.63 14.56 -2.53
N LEU A 433 16.63 15.50 -3.48
CA LEU A 433 17.43 15.44 -4.72
C LEU A 433 18.57 16.47 -4.67
N PRO A 434 19.67 16.27 -5.42
CA PRO A 434 20.84 17.17 -5.38
C PRO A 434 20.54 18.56 -5.94
N GLU A 435 19.51 18.72 -6.77
CA GLU A 435 19.03 20.02 -7.26
C GLU A 435 18.58 20.97 -6.15
N ARG A 436 18.08 20.43 -5.02
CA ARG A 436 17.63 21.21 -3.86
C ARG A 436 17.60 20.37 -2.56
N ALA A 437 18.71 20.35 -1.83
CA ALA A 437 18.85 19.55 -0.61
C ALA A 437 18.11 20.10 0.63
N ASP A 438 17.67 21.37 0.62
CA ASP A 438 16.81 21.93 1.67
C ASP A 438 15.34 21.54 1.53
N LEU A 439 14.92 21.06 0.35
CA LEU A 439 13.57 20.54 0.12
C LEU A 439 13.52 19.05 0.43
N ARG A 440 13.13 18.74 1.68
CA ARG A 440 13.02 17.38 2.21
C ARG A 440 11.58 16.88 2.14
N ILE A 441 11.41 15.68 1.61
CA ILE A 441 10.12 14.98 1.51
C ILE A 441 10.12 13.77 2.47
N PRO A 442 9.15 13.64 3.39
CA PRO A 442 9.10 12.50 4.31
C PRO A 442 9.03 11.14 3.61
N LEU A 443 9.98 10.23 3.92
CA LEU A 443 9.90 8.83 3.52
C LEU A 443 8.84 8.12 4.38
N LEU A 444 7.62 8.01 3.87
CA LEU A 444 6.53 7.30 4.53
C LEU A 444 6.45 5.83 4.07
N VAL A 445 6.35 4.90 5.02
CA VAL A 445 5.99 3.49 4.77
C VAL A 445 4.63 3.16 5.38
N ARG A 446 3.82 2.33 4.72
CA ARG A 446 2.49 1.93 5.21
C ARG A 446 2.58 1.12 6.52
N LEU A 447 1.53 1.24 7.34
CA LEU A 447 1.30 0.38 8.50
C LEU A 447 0.05 -0.50 8.30
N PRO A 448 0.04 -1.76 8.79
CA PRO A 448 1.20 -2.52 9.30
C PRO A 448 2.32 -2.67 8.25
N LEU A 449 3.54 -2.91 8.71
CA LEU A 449 4.71 -2.95 7.81
C LEU A 449 4.60 -4.10 6.81
N GLU A 450 4.53 -3.81 5.51
CA GLU A 450 4.50 -4.86 4.47
C GLU A 450 5.84 -5.57 4.26
N ARG A 451 6.94 -4.97 4.77
CA ARG A 451 8.31 -5.46 4.66
C ARG A 451 9.07 -5.12 5.94
N GLY A 452 10.01 -6.00 6.31
CA GLY A 452 11.02 -5.62 7.30
C GLY A 452 11.98 -4.56 6.77
N ILE A 453 12.82 -4.04 7.67
CA ILE A 453 13.79 -2.99 7.41
C ILE A 453 15.22 -3.55 7.60
N TRP A 454 16.16 -3.09 6.78
CA TRP A 454 17.59 -3.32 6.96
C TRP A 454 18.30 -1.98 7.07
N VAL A 455 18.86 -1.70 8.24
CA VAL A 455 19.78 -0.57 8.46
C VAL A 455 21.19 -1.05 8.12
N ASP A 456 21.71 -0.57 7.01
CA ASP A 456 23.01 -0.99 6.48
C ASP A 456 24.16 -0.38 7.31
N SER A 457 24.85 -1.20 8.10
CA SER A 457 26.00 -0.75 8.90
C SER A 457 27.34 -0.89 8.18
N GLY A 458 27.34 -1.25 6.89
CA GLY A 458 28.53 -1.48 6.09
C GLY A 458 29.20 -0.22 5.53
N ARG A 459 30.53 -0.23 5.48
CA ARG A 459 31.33 0.94 5.08
C ARG A 459 31.42 1.15 3.57
N THR A 460 31.16 0.12 2.76
CA THR A 460 31.14 0.19 1.29
C THR A 460 29.81 0.69 0.73
N ALA A 461 28.83 0.95 1.61
CA ALA A 461 27.50 1.46 1.27
C ALA A 461 27.51 2.78 0.49
N SER A 462 28.38 3.73 0.85
CA SER A 462 28.45 5.07 0.25
C SER A 462 29.78 5.76 0.54
N GLU A 463 30.08 6.87 -0.16
CA GLU A 463 31.25 7.71 0.13
C GLU A 463 31.21 8.27 1.57
N ALA A 464 30.03 8.66 2.06
CA ALA A 464 29.84 9.11 3.42
C ALA A 464 30.15 8.00 4.44
N ALA A 465 29.66 6.77 4.20
CA ALA A 465 29.93 5.62 5.05
C ALA A 465 31.42 5.21 5.04
N ALA A 466 32.07 5.26 3.88
CA ALA A 466 33.49 4.95 3.71
C ALA A 466 34.40 5.89 4.51
N LEU A 467 34.05 7.19 4.57
CA LEU A 467 34.77 8.21 5.35
C LEU A 467 34.57 8.09 6.87
N MET A 468 33.62 7.28 7.35
CA MET A 468 33.39 7.07 8.79
C MET A 468 34.19 5.88 9.36
N ASP A 469 34.43 5.94 10.66
CA ASP A 469 34.85 4.80 11.46
C ASP A 469 33.73 3.74 11.56
N GLY A 470 34.10 2.45 11.52
CA GLY A 470 33.15 1.34 11.46
C GLY A 470 32.34 1.14 12.74
N ASP A 471 32.95 1.33 13.92
CA ASP A 471 32.23 1.19 15.19
C ASP A 471 31.30 2.38 15.43
N ARG A 472 31.67 3.58 14.96
CA ARG A 472 30.75 4.72 14.88
C ARG A 472 29.59 4.47 13.91
N LEU A 473 29.84 3.85 12.75
CA LEU A 473 28.79 3.56 11.75
C LEU A 473 27.79 2.51 12.27
N ARG A 474 28.28 1.41 12.86
CA ARG A 474 27.45 0.40 13.56
C ARG A 474 26.61 1.03 14.68
N ARG A 475 27.20 1.93 15.48
CA ARG A 475 26.46 2.62 16.54
C ARG A 475 25.33 3.48 15.98
N LEU A 476 25.58 4.29 14.95
CA LEU A 476 24.55 5.10 14.30
C LEU A 476 23.44 4.23 13.70
N ALA A 477 23.76 3.05 13.14
CA ALA A 477 22.76 2.13 12.61
C ALA A 477 21.85 1.58 13.71
N MET A 478 22.41 1.28 14.88
CA MET A 478 21.64 0.87 16.05
C MET A 478 20.83 2.02 16.68
N GLU A 479 21.36 3.24 16.69
CA GLU A 479 20.63 4.44 17.13
C GLU A 479 19.42 4.71 16.21
N THR A 480 19.59 4.64 14.88
CA THR A 480 18.50 4.70 13.89
C THR A 480 17.45 3.60 14.12
N ALA A 481 17.88 2.35 14.33
CA ALA A 481 16.98 1.23 14.65
C ALA A 481 16.16 1.47 15.93
N VAL A 482 16.79 2.03 16.96
CA VAL A 482 16.13 2.40 18.23
C VAL A 482 15.10 3.53 18.03
N LEU A 483 15.39 4.52 17.18
CA LEU A 483 14.43 5.57 16.83
C LEU A 483 13.22 5.01 16.07
N HIS A 484 13.40 4.05 15.16
CA HIS A 484 12.27 3.39 14.49
C HIS A 484 11.43 2.54 15.45
N ALA A 485 12.08 1.74 16.31
CA ALA A 485 11.39 0.94 17.31
C ALA A 485 10.60 1.83 18.30
N ALA A 486 11.20 2.93 18.78
CA ALA A 486 10.53 3.89 19.64
C ALA A 486 9.35 4.60 18.95
N ARG A 487 9.49 4.97 17.67
CA ARG A 487 8.40 5.56 16.89
C ARG A 487 7.25 4.58 16.71
N LEU A 488 7.51 3.34 16.29
CA LEU A 488 6.52 2.27 16.16
C LEU A 488 5.77 2.03 17.48
N LEU A 489 6.50 1.86 18.58
CA LEU A 489 5.95 1.75 19.95
C LEU A 489 5.04 2.93 20.34
N SER A 490 5.26 4.11 19.77
CA SER A 490 4.51 5.33 20.08
C SER A 490 3.26 5.58 19.21
N VAL A 491 3.11 4.87 18.08
CA VAL A 491 2.01 5.08 17.12
C VAL A 491 1.06 3.88 16.99
N TYR A 492 1.42 2.72 17.52
CA TYR A 492 0.49 1.61 17.68
C TYR A 492 -0.38 1.79 18.95
N PRO A 493 -1.62 1.27 18.98
CA PRO A 493 -2.46 1.35 20.17
C PRO A 493 -1.87 0.64 21.40
N PRO A 494 -2.26 1.03 22.63
CA PRO A 494 -1.61 0.58 23.86
C PRO A 494 -1.65 -0.94 24.06
N GLY A 495 -0.52 -1.60 23.79
CA GLY A 495 -0.36 -3.05 23.92
C GLY A 495 -0.60 -3.84 22.64
N GLU A 496 -0.98 -3.21 21.53
CA GLU A 496 -1.10 -3.87 20.21
C GLU A 496 0.25 -4.03 19.49
N PHE A 497 1.34 -3.53 20.07
CA PHE A 497 2.70 -3.67 19.53
C PHE A 497 3.73 -4.01 20.61
N SER A 498 4.60 -4.98 20.32
CA SER A 498 5.72 -5.41 21.17
C SER A 498 7.05 -5.47 20.41
N VAL A 499 8.17 -5.41 21.14
CA VAL A 499 9.53 -5.37 20.54
C VAL A 499 10.43 -6.39 21.23
N HIS A 500 11.00 -7.29 20.45
CA HIS A 500 12.05 -8.23 20.83
C HIS A 500 13.39 -7.75 20.27
N VAL A 501 14.49 -8.05 20.98
CA VAL A 501 15.85 -7.66 20.56
C VAL A 501 16.77 -8.88 20.66
N ILE A 502 17.57 -9.10 19.63
CA ILE A 502 18.71 -10.02 19.61
C ILE A 502 19.99 -9.18 19.47
N ASP A 503 20.93 -9.35 20.41
CA ASP A 503 22.22 -8.63 20.45
C ASP A 503 23.28 -9.58 21.06
N PRO A 504 23.82 -10.54 20.28
CA PRO A 504 24.44 -11.72 20.85
C PRO A 504 25.75 -11.45 21.61
N ALA A 505 26.57 -10.51 21.15
CA ALA A 505 27.75 -10.01 21.85
C ALA A 505 27.46 -8.90 22.90
N GLY A 506 26.22 -8.38 22.97
CA GLY A 506 25.87 -7.24 23.83
C GLY A 506 26.40 -5.89 23.34
N ALA A 507 26.76 -5.78 22.05
CA ALA A 507 27.41 -4.61 21.46
C ALA A 507 26.48 -3.39 21.35
N ALA A 508 25.17 -3.60 21.28
CA ALA A 508 24.16 -2.54 21.21
C ALA A 508 23.70 -2.03 22.57
N ALA A 509 24.23 -2.53 23.69
CA ALA A 509 23.77 -2.18 25.04
C ALA A 509 23.73 -0.66 25.34
N GLY A 510 24.63 0.13 24.75
CA GLY A 510 24.60 1.60 24.83
C GLY A 510 23.40 2.22 24.09
N PRO A 511 23.33 2.10 22.76
CA PRO A 511 22.17 2.57 21.97
C PRO A 511 20.81 2.03 22.43
N LEU A 512 20.74 0.79 22.94
CA LEU A 512 19.50 0.16 23.43
C LEU A 512 18.98 0.74 24.75
N ALA A 513 19.82 1.44 25.53
CA ALA A 513 19.47 1.90 26.87
C ALA A 513 18.10 2.63 26.98
N PRO A 514 17.70 3.54 26.07
CA PRO A 514 16.38 4.19 26.14
C PRO A 514 15.19 3.21 26.12
N LEU A 515 15.29 2.10 25.36
CA LEU A 515 14.23 1.09 25.28
C LEU A 515 14.24 0.14 26.50
N VAL A 516 15.44 -0.16 27.02
CA VAL A 516 15.63 -1.02 28.19
C VAL A 516 15.17 -0.30 29.46
N ASP A 517 15.67 0.92 29.69
CA ASP A 517 15.39 1.72 30.90
C ASP A 517 13.93 2.17 30.98
N ALA A 518 13.27 2.41 29.84
CA ALA A 518 11.83 2.69 29.80
C ALA A 518 10.93 1.45 30.01
N GLY A 519 11.51 0.24 29.97
CA GLY A 519 10.78 -1.02 30.11
C GLY A 519 9.81 -1.32 28.96
N VAL A 520 10.13 -0.89 27.73
CA VAL A 520 9.22 -1.04 26.57
C VAL A 520 9.43 -2.31 25.74
N LEU A 521 10.55 -3.02 25.94
CA LEU A 521 10.83 -4.30 25.29
C LEU A 521 9.96 -5.43 25.88
N ALA A 522 9.67 -6.46 25.09
CA ALA A 522 8.95 -7.66 25.52
C ALA A 522 9.77 -8.57 26.45
N GLY A 523 11.08 -8.32 26.56
CA GLY A 523 12.03 -9.00 27.44
C GLY A 523 13.40 -8.34 27.35
N PRO A 524 14.39 -8.79 28.13
CA PRO A 524 15.77 -8.32 27.98
C PRO A 524 16.33 -8.68 26.60
N PRO A 525 17.27 -7.88 26.03
CA PRO A 525 17.97 -8.24 24.80
C PRO A 525 18.61 -9.63 24.88
N ALA A 526 18.39 -10.44 23.86
CA ALA A 526 18.80 -11.84 23.84
C ALA A 526 20.29 -11.97 23.46
N ALA A 527 21.11 -12.20 24.49
CA ALA A 527 22.54 -12.41 24.38
C ALA A 527 22.91 -13.89 24.12
N GLY A 528 23.98 -14.11 23.36
CA GLY A 528 24.51 -15.42 22.99
C GLY A 528 23.59 -16.29 22.11
N ALA A 529 24.14 -17.36 21.55
CA ALA A 529 23.43 -18.26 20.63
C ALA A 529 22.16 -18.91 21.24
N GLN A 530 22.14 -19.16 22.56
CA GLN A 530 20.95 -19.67 23.25
C GLN A 530 19.82 -18.63 23.28
N GLY A 531 20.14 -17.34 23.46
CA GLY A 531 19.17 -16.25 23.38
C GLY A 531 18.61 -16.12 21.97
N VAL A 532 19.48 -16.09 20.96
CA VAL A 532 19.13 -16.09 19.52
C VAL A 532 18.14 -17.20 19.21
N ALA A 533 18.50 -18.45 19.51
CA ALA A 533 17.67 -19.62 19.22
C ALA A 533 16.34 -19.59 19.97
N SER A 534 16.31 -19.08 21.22
CA SER A 534 15.10 -19.02 22.02
C SER A 534 14.09 -17.99 21.48
N VAL A 535 14.54 -16.78 21.10
CA VAL A 535 13.66 -15.74 20.53
C VAL A 535 13.15 -16.17 19.16
N LEU A 536 14.02 -16.66 18.28
CA LEU A 536 13.62 -17.14 16.96
C LEU A 536 12.63 -18.31 17.05
N ALA A 537 12.85 -19.29 17.94
CA ALA A 537 11.93 -20.42 18.13
C ALA A 537 10.57 -20.02 18.75
N HIS A 538 10.52 -18.95 19.54
CA HIS A 538 9.26 -18.37 20.02
C HIS A 538 8.48 -17.71 18.86
N LEU A 539 9.14 -16.83 18.10
CA LEU A 539 8.52 -16.08 17.01
C LEU A 539 8.10 -16.98 15.84
N THR A 540 8.93 -17.96 15.43
CA THR A 540 8.55 -18.95 14.40
C THR A 540 7.28 -19.68 14.81
N ARG A 541 7.17 -20.14 16.07
CA ARG A 541 5.97 -20.83 16.58
C ARG A 541 4.74 -19.93 16.59
N ARG A 542 4.88 -18.62 16.91
CA ARG A 542 3.77 -17.66 16.80
C ARG A 542 3.29 -17.56 15.34
N VAL A 543 4.22 -17.42 14.38
CA VAL A 543 3.88 -17.38 12.95
C VAL A 543 3.15 -18.65 12.52
N ASP A 544 3.69 -19.84 12.84
CA ASP A 544 3.06 -21.13 12.53
C ASP A 544 1.60 -21.20 13.03
N LEU A 545 1.38 -20.89 14.32
CA LEU A 545 0.07 -20.97 14.96
C LEU A 545 -0.94 -19.97 14.37
N VAL A 546 -0.54 -18.71 14.17
CA VAL A 546 -1.44 -17.69 13.61
C VAL A 546 -1.73 -17.99 12.14
N GLN A 547 -0.75 -18.43 11.35
CA GLN A 547 -0.99 -18.86 9.97
C GLN A 547 -1.94 -20.07 9.89
N MET A 548 -1.78 -21.06 10.78
CA MET A 548 -2.70 -22.21 10.84
C MET A 548 -4.12 -21.78 11.16
N ALA A 549 -4.32 -20.91 12.17
CA ALA A 549 -5.64 -20.41 12.54
C ALA A 549 -6.29 -19.58 11.42
N VAL A 550 -5.53 -18.68 10.77
CA VAL A 550 -6.02 -17.87 9.64
C VAL A 550 -6.38 -18.76 8.44
N ARG A 551 -5.53 -19.72 8.06
CA ARG A 551 -5.80 -20.67 6.95
C ARG A 551 -6.99 -21.59 7.23
N ALA A 552 -7.26 -21.91 8.50
CA ALA A 552 -8.41 -22.71 8.93
C ALA A 552 -9.70 -21.89 9.15
N GLY A 553 -9.64 -20.55 9.10
CA GLY A 553 -10.76 -19.68 9.49
C GLY A 553 -11.12 -19.74 10.98
N ALA A 554 -10.19 -20.17 11.82
CA ALA A 554 -10.41 -20.57 13.21
C ALA A 554 -9.61 -19.69 14.20
N ALA A 555 -9.71 -18.36 14.05
CA ALA A 555 -9.01 -17.40 14.91
C ALA A 555 -9.35 -17.56 16.40
N ASP A 556 -10.62 -17.87 16.72
CA ASP A 556 -11.10 -18.13 18.08
C ASP A 556 -10.52 -19.42 18.71
N SER A 557 -9.78 -20.23 17.94
CA SER A 557 -9.10 -21.45 18.39
C SER A 557 -7.61 -21.24 18.69
N LEU A 558 -7.11 -20.00 18.65
CA LEU A 558 -5.76 -19.67 19.11
C LEU A 558 -5.63 -19.88 20.63
N PRO A 559 -4.43 -20.22 21.15
CA PRO A 559 -4.20 -20.29 22.58
C PRO A 559 -4.52 -18.96 23.27
N PRO A 560 -5.24 -18.94 24.40
CA PRO A 560 -5.68 -17.70 25.06
C PRO A 560 -4.54 -16.91 25.70
N ASP A 561 -3.35 -17.49 25.77
CA ASP A 561 -2.08 -16.91 26.21
C ASP A 561 -1.20 -16.40 25.05
N LEU A 562 -1.62 -16.57 23.78
CA LEU A 562 -0.86 -16.12 22.61
C LEU A 562 -1.08 -14.61 22.37
N ASP A 563 -0.01 -13.82 22.42
CA ASP A 563 -0.05 -12.41 22.02
C ASP A 563 -0.27 -12.26 20.51
N THR A 564 -1.52 -11.96 20.14
CA THR A 564 -1.93 -11.63 18.77
C THR A 564 -1.55 -10.22 18.35
N GLY A 565 -1.01 -9.39 19.26
CA GLY A 565 -0.42 -8.09 18.94
C GLY A 565 0.72 -8.21 17.93
N GLU A 566 0.98 -7.12 17.22
CA GLU A 566 2.03 -7.00 16.22
C GLU A 566 3.41 -6.94 16.89
N GLN A 567 4.42 -7.55 16.30
CA GLN A 567 5.72 -7.77 16.96
C GLN A 567 6.88 -7.35 16.06
N LEU A 568 7.82 -6.59 16.60
CA LEU A 568 9.08 -6.25 15.92
C LEU A 568 10.23 -7.07 16.51
N LEU A 569 10.96 -7.78 15.67
CA LEU A 569 12.25 -8.36 16.00
C LEU A 569 13.36 -7.42 15.52
N VAL A 570 14.07 -6.79 16.45
CA VAL A 570 15.33 -6.08 16.15
C VAL A 570 16.49 -7.07 16.25
N VAL A 571 17.29 -7.18 15.19
CA VAL A 571 18.49 -8.03 15.14
C VAL A 571 19.71 -7.14 14.97
N ASN A 572 20.59 -7.14 15.97
CA ASN A 572 21.93 -6.57 15.90
C ASN A 572 22.99 -7.68 15.77
N ASP A 573 24.23 -7.30 15.41
CA ASP A 573 25.43 -8.14 15.55
C ASP A 573 25.34 -9.45 14.73
N PHE A 574 24.49 -9.49 13.70
CA PHE A 574 24.46 -10.56 12.71
C PHE A 574 25.76 -10.51 11.86
N PRO A 575 26.47 -11.65 11.65
CA PRO A 575 26.07 -13.03 11.93
C PRO A 575 26.56 -13.63 13.27
N HIS A 576 27.15 -12.86 14.18
CA HIS A 576 27.67 -13.40 15.44
C HIS A 576 26.55 -14.05 16.28
N GLY A 577 26.79 -15.29 16.74
CA GLY A 577 25.80 -16.07 17.49
C GLY A 577 24.68 -16.74 16.67
N PHE A 578 24.66 -16.60 15.35
CA PHE A 578 23.68 -17.26 14.48
C PHE A 578 24.25 -18.56 13.87
N ASP A 579 23.57 -19.69 14.11
CA ASP A 579 23.81 -20.95 13.39
C ASP A 579 22.92 -21.07 12.13
N ASP A 580 23.14 -22.09 11.30
CA ASP A 580 22.38 -22.32 10.06
C ASP A 580 20.87 -22.44 10.30
N ARG A 581 20.48 -22.93 11.48
CA ARG A 581 19.08 -23.01 11.91
C ARG A 581 18.53 -21.63 12.21
N ALA A 582 19.24 -20.80 12.98
CA ALA A 582 18.86 -19.43 13.27
C ALA A 582 18.75 -18.60 11.98
N VAL A 583 19.69 -18.76 11.04
CA VAL A 583 19.61 -18.14 9.70
C VAL A 583 18.37 -18.61 8.94
N THR A 584 18.05 -19.91 8.96
CA THR A 584 16.85 -20.46 8.31
C THR A 584 15.56 -19.90 8.93
N GLN A 585 15.51 -19.80 10.27
CA GLN A 585 14.36 -19.22 10.98
C GLN A 585 14.23 -17.71 10.75
N LEU A 586 15.34 -16.97 10.68
CA LEU A 586 15.35 -15.54 10.38
C LEU A 586 14.80 -15.25 8.98
N ARG A 587 15.18 -16.05 7.98
CA ARG A 587 14.61 -16.00 6.63
C ARG A 587 13.11 -16.29 6.63
N TYR A 588 12.68 -17.36 7.30
CA TYR A 588 11.26 -17.69 7.42
C TYR A 588 10.45 -16.55 8.06
N LEU A 589 10.97 -15.89 9.10
CA LEU A 589 10.33 -14.73 9.72
C LEU A 589 10.26 -13.51 8.78
N ALA A 590 11.25 -13.30 7.91
CA ALA A 590 11.21 -12.22 6.92
C ALA A 590 10.19 -12.48 5.78
N ASP A 591 10.08 -13.73 5.32
CA ASP A 591 9.23 -14.11 4.19
C ASP A 591 7.74 -14.33 4.59
N GLU A 592 7.49 -14.93 5.76
CA GLU A 592 6.16 -15.39 6.20
C GLU A 592 5.62 -14.65 7.44
N GLY A 593 6.47 -13.92 8.16
CA GLY A 593 6.11 -13.18 9.39
C GLY A 593 5.21 -11.96 9.20
N PRO A 594 5.47 -11.04 8.23
CA PRO A 594 4.68 -9.81 8.09
C PRO A 594 3.20 -10.08 7.79
N ALA A 595 2.87 -11.19 7.15
CA ALA A 595 1.50 -11.62 6.87
C ALA A 595 0.68 -11.97 8.12
N VAL A 596 1.33 -12.11 9.28
CA VAL A 596 0.72 -12.38 10.59
C VAL A 596 1.30 -11.49 11.70
N GLY A 597 1.84 -10.32 11.34
CA GLY A 597 2.30 -9.32 12.31
C GLY A 597 3.60 -9.66 13.05
N VAL A 598 4.57 -10.31 12.39
CA VAL A 598 5.95 -10.38 12.87
C VAL A 598 6.87 -9.70 11.86
N HIS A 599 7.42 -8.56 12.25
CA HIS A 599 8.26 -7.69 11.43
C HIS A 599 9.72 -7.80 11.83
N LEU A 600 10.63 -7.67 10.87
CA LEU A 600 12.07 -7.75 11.09
C LEU A 600 12.73 -6.38 10.89
N LEU A 601 13.62 -5.99 11.80
CA LEU A 601 14.52 -4.86 11.64
C LEU A 601 15.95 -5.34 11.87
N MET A 602 16.74 -5.47 10.80
CA MET A 602 18.15 -5.88 10.88
C MET A 602 19.08 -4.67 10.92
N VAL A 603 20.06 -4.71 11.81
CA VAL A 603 21.26 -3.85 11.83
C VAL A 603 22.44 -4.75 11.49
N ALA A 604 22.94 -4.65 10.26
CA ALA A 604 23.94 -5.58 9.73
C ALA A 604 24.73 -4.99 8.55
N ASP A 605 25.98 -5.43 8.39
CA ASP A 605 26.77 -5.26 7.18
C ASP A 605 26.57 -6.49 6.28
N ARG A 606 26.39 -6.28 4.98
CA ARG A 606 26.25 -7.36 3.99
C ARG A 606 27.59 -8.04 3.68
N GLU A 607 28.72 -7.39 3.92
CA GLU A 607 30.06 -7.97 3.77
C GLU A 607 30.39 -8.92 4.94
N ASP A 608 30.08 -8.55 6.19
CA ASP A 608 30.18 -9.46 7.35
C ASP A 608 29.30 -10.72 7.16
N ALA A 609 28.15 -10.57 6.50
CA ALA A 609 27.23 -11.65 6.17
C ALA A 609 27.67 -12.54 4.97
N SER A 610 28.73 -12.15 4.24
CA SER A 610 29.11 -12.79 2.97
C SER A 610 29.55 -14.26 3.09
N ALA A 611 29.91 -14.71 4.29
CA ALA A 611 30.27 -16.10 4.58
C ALA A 611 29.15 -17.11 4.26
N TYR A 612 27.88 -16.69 4.31
CA TYR A 612 26.73 -17.53 3.92
C TYR A 612 26.45 -17.49 2.40
N GLY A 613 27.20 -16.70 1.65
CA GLY A 613 27.09 -16.57 0.20
C GLY A 613 25.70 -16.10 -0.26
N PRO A 614 25.24 -16.52 -1.46
CA PRO A 614 23.96 -16.07 -2.02
C PRO A 614 22.72 -16.63 -1.30
N VAL A 615 22.89 -17.34 -0.18
CA VAL A 615 21.77 -17.85 0.65
C VAL A 615 20.99 -16.71 1.33
N LEU A 616 21.64 -15.57 1.60
CA LEU A 616 21.02 -14.39 2.22
C LEU A 616 20.53 -13.35 1.20
N ASP A 617 20.86 -13.52 -0.07
CA ASP A 617 20.48 -12.63 -1.15
C ASP A 617 18.95 -12.44 -1.33
N PRO A 618 18.07 -13.43 -1.02
CA PRO A 618 16.63 -13.22 -0.94
C PRO A 618 16.20 -12.36 0.26
N LEU A 619 16.83 -12.54 1.44
CA LEU A 619 16.55 -11.79 2.66
C LEU A 619 16.86 -10.30 2.48
N TRP A 620 18.03 -9.97 1.93
CA TRP A 620 18.40 -8.58 1.63
C TRP A 620 17.52 -7.93 0.55
N ARG A 621 16.76 -8.72 -0.24
CA ARG A 621 15.80 -8.24 -1.25
C ARG A 621 14.35 -8.12 -0.74
N SER A 622 13.98 -8.84 0.32
CA SER A 622 12.65 -8.71 0.94
C SER A 622 12.56 -7.55 1.94
N LEU A 623 13.70 -7.14 2.52
CA LEU A 623 13.81 -5.98 3.42
C LEU A 623 13.96 -4.64 2.65
N LEU A 624 13.46 -3.56 3.24
CA LEU A 624 13.75 -2.19 2.81
C LEU A 624 15.10 -1.73 3.39
N ARG A 625 16.10 -1.51 2.54
CA ARG A 625 17.38 -0.89 2.93
C ARG A 625 17.17 0.58 3.29
N ILE A 626 17.78 1.00 4.40
CA ILE A 626 18.02 2.40 4.81
C ILE A 626 19.43 2.49 5.41
N THR A 627 19.97 3.71 5.59
CA THR A 627 21.36 3.92 6.02
C THR A 627 21.48 4.77 7.30
N PRO A 628 22.52 4.55 8.14
CA PRO A 628 22.81 5.35 9.33
C PRO A 628 23.32 6.77 9.04
N VAL A 629 23.53 7.10 7.76
CA VAL A 629 24.05 8.37 7.25
C VAL A 629 23.32 8.72 5.96
N ALA A 630 23.44 9.97 5.52
CA ALA A 630 22.89 10.40 4.24
C ALA A 630 23.52 9.60 3.07
N ASP A 631 22.68 9.00 2.22
CA ASP A 631 23.11 8.15 1.09
C ASP A 631 22.09 8.16 -0.06
N ASN A 632 22.56 8.11 -1.31
CA ASN A 632 21.75 8.28 -2.53
C ASN A 632 21.34 6.97 -3.21
N HIS A 633 20.92 5.98 -2.43
CA HIS A 633 20.64 4.62 -2.92
C HIS A 633 19.16 4.31 -3.23
N LEU A 634 18.21 5.19 -2.90
CA LEU A 634 16.79 4.93 -3.13
C LEU A 634 16.37 5.44 -4.52
N ALA A 635 15.86 4.54 -5.36
CA ALA A 635 15.33 4.88 -6.68
C ALA A 635 13.81 5.06 -6.62
N ASP A 636 13.29 6.13 -7.23
CA ASP A 636 11.84 6.31 -7.39
C ASP A 636 11.26 5.36 -8.46
N PRO A 637 9.95 5.01 -8.40
CA PRO A 637 9.36 4.02 -9.30
C PRO A 637 9.08 4.55 -10.72
N TRP A 638 9.07 5.87 -10.94
CA TRP A 638 8.59 6.50 -12.17
C TRP A 638 9.73 6.79 -13.16
N VAL A 639 10.74 7.52 -12.71
CA VAL A 639 11.87 8.01 -13.50
C VAL A 639 13.17 7.32 -13.07
N GLY A 640 13.26 6.90 -11.80
CA GLY A 640 14.44 6.22 -11.26
C GLY A 640 15.58 7.16 -10.92
N HIS A 641 15.28 8.39 -10.47
CA HIS A 641 16.32 9.24 -9.90
C HIS A 641 16.90 8.59 -8.63
N ALA A 642 18.18 8.79 -8.38
CA ALA A 642 18.83 8.44 -7.12
C ALA A 642 18.52 9.50 -6.06
N TRP A 643 17.65 9.18 -5.11
CA TRP A 643 17.27 10.04 -4.00
C TRP A 643 18.20 9.85 -2.81
N THR A 644 18.64 10.97 -2.23
CA THR A 644 19.38 10.97 -0.97
C THR A 644 18.40 10.77 0.17
N TYR A 645 18.50 9.62 0.83
CA TYR A 645 17.83 9.34 2.09
C TYR A 645 18.62 9.98 3.24
N GLU A 646 17.95 10.74 4.11
CA GLU A 646 18.47 11.19 5.40
C GLU A 646 17.82 10.39 6.56
N PRO A 647 18.61 9.82 7.49
CA PRO A 647 18.08 9.14 8.66
C PRO A 647 17.43 10.11 9.67
N PRO A 648 16.48 9.65 10.48
CA PRO A 648 15.83 10.48 11.49
C PRO A 648 16.81 10.87 12.61
N VAL A 649 16.86 12.15 12.95
CA VAL A 649 17.72 12.68 14.03
C VAL A 649 16.87 13.29 15.14
N VAL A 650 17.14 12.93 16.39
CA VAL A 650 16.58 13.64 17.57
C VAL A 650 17.41 14.90 17.83
N PRO A 651 16.80 16.09 18.04
CA PRO A 651 17.54 17.33 18.25
C PRO A 651 18.53 17.23 19.43
N PRO A 652 19.78 17.73 19.29
CA PRO A 652 20.78 17.65 20.35
C PRO A 652 20.29 18.26 21.67
N GLY A 653 20.32 17.46 22.74
CA GLY A 653 19.85 17.85 24.07
C GLY A 653 18.33 17.76 24.29
N SER A 654 17.55 17.35 23.28
CA SER A 654 16.13 17.07 23.45
C SER A 654 15.88 15.82 24.29
N ARG A 655 14.83 15.87 25.12
CA ARG A 655 14.34 14.72 25.91
C ARG A 655 13.12 14.04 25.29
N VAL A 656 12.81 14.36 24.02
CA VAL A 656 11.60 13.87 23.32
C VAL A 656 11.50 12.34 23.32
N LEU A 657 12.61 11.62 23.10
CA LEU A 657 12.64 10.16 23.10
C LEU A 657 12.26 9.59 24.47
N GLU A 658 12.82 10.12 25.56
CA GLU A 658 12.50 9.72 26.93
C GLU A 658 11.02 9.99 27.26
N GLN A 659 10.50 11.16 26.86
CA GLN A 659 9.10 11.56 27.10
C GLN A 659 8.12 10.67 26.35
N VAL A 660 8.41 10.36 25.08
CA VAL A 660 7.57 9.48 24.24
C VAL A 660 7.57 8.05 24.77
N LEU A 661 8.73 7.50 25.15
CA LEU A 661 8.80 6.17 25.75
C LEU A 661 8.11 6.11 27.13
N ALA A 662 8.23 7.15 27.95
CA ALA A 662 7.47 7.27 29.20
C ALA A 662 5.94 7.33 28.96
N ALA A 663 5.49 7.96 27.87
CA ALA A 663 4.09 7.97 27.47
C ALA A 663 3.61 6.57 27.03
N VAL A 664 4.43 5.82 26.26
CA VAL A 664 4.15 4.41 25.89
C VAL A 664 3.98 3.54 27.14
N THR A 665 4.94 3.57 28.06
CA THR A 665 4.88 2.76 29.29
C THR A 665 3.73 3.18 30.21
N THR A 666 3.34 4.46 30.20
CA THR A 666 2.15 4.94 30.94
C THR A 666 0.85 4.44 30.31
N ALA A 667 0.74 4.45 28.98
CA ALA A 667 -0.44 3.99 28.25
C ALA A 667 -0.64 2.47 28.36
N ARG A 668 0.43 1.67 28.27
CA ARG A 668 0.38 0.21 28.48
C ARG A 668 -0.17 -0.15 29.86
N ARG A 669 0.36 0.46 30.94
CA ARG A 669 -0.14 0.26 32.30
C ARG A 669 -1.63 0.61 32.44
N ALA A 670 -2.07 1.68 31.77
CA ALA A 670 -3.48 2.10 31.77
C ALA A 670 -4.39 1.11 31.00
N ALA A 671 -3.86 0.41 30.01
CA ALA A 671 -4.52 -0.68 29.30
C ALA A 671 -4.39 -2.07 29.99
N GLY A 672 -3.67 -2.15 31.11
CA GLY A 672 -3.48 -3.39 31.87
C GLY A 672 -2.36 -4.31 31.36
N ARG A 673 -1.39 -3.79 30.60
CA ARG A 673 -0.13 -4.48 30.23
C ARG A 673 1.08 -3.83 30.90
#